data_AF-A0A1A1YRV9-F1
#
_entry.id   AF-A0A1A1YRV9-F1
#
_cell.length_a   1.000
_cell.length_b   1.000
_cell.length_c   1.000
_cell.angle_alpha   90.00
_cell.angle_beta   90.00
_cell.angle_gamma   90.00
#
_symmetry.space_group_name_H-M   'P 1'
#
loop_
_entity.id
_entity.type
_entity.pdbx_description
1 polymer ?
#
loop_
_entity_poly.entity_id
_entity_poly.type
_entity_poly.pdbx_seq_one_letter_code
_entity_poly.pdbx_strand_id
1 'polypeptide(L)'
;MRSVFGGFIAVEVPFFEQTYLVLEGLNTDAGVVVRHLLPAIFGRHRQRFPSEFVRNVQACALLLLMTSDNLAAHMMLERYSTAPSPSSCLTIDDGSCPTLARALTFDEDEFFEGLPGALVAYLNSMFFVDSDVLPAWDGNEPDESLISHPFVRTRAGNVVIAAPHELMVTLRHAICLEATRCDCHAQLQEALTAHAAHLTRNLCESLFDDDPTEEISTGLTLLRGAIDTDKVLEIRSHIPSLEASSSAVFADPLTVAAPPAQLADTGERRLTVDVFWMLGRDFNLLTPNEDHHLCTTFEDLETILFTSGTHKLSLWYFAEALDRLNDNDTTVLHSGLADLYGLYEENDESFYAGDDSPPPTALVVESDYSEALRVKISQRLGRRFVHIANVVHESFLVHGASTSVCEVFAPPRVIFSAEFPDFTIWVELRASSNVDGIRLRSIAESSTYWAYQIYQAEPELFSTFGHEVQLLLLETEFSGGDDDRWIRRGADVDGKDVTFEFKAPSKPERSSVPNALDRDLVAVMLSSLRHLAGMSHPDHESDPLLEVLVPPGERRMLHIVQSDVDLIAWPGALPPDRTVSGAVISKLLDELGAHLRLDCGRPVGAVPSSERTALLNNEVVAYLRERLMTDLTAYDGAALLEYLICANESLLHHHYVERVRYPSTLACFGQDSQDVQDLAKRIAKTTTASVASRFLIELVSAIQPGSIAVPTLEKYDSLLGIASEIVNKGFLSDAIHTGLSHVELSILPSGRLGIGRDDDRYVQGLQSLMSANAQSVIDDAARQETWDPNHDDSADDDFPLADSLAAVEWGFSFTELALFTSELINLSTERDQQDVGVLTVQAIRERMESKFAWNDEKITALLDELTMTREADFWALGSEVFPWRYNRARSYLRRPLIAYVSKGVDYVMFGHRNTLRTSFELHGQYVSGRLKARTSAMKAALSAAKDRKGTRFESRVAEEFDRWCDPVHRRVRRLGNLDFRNIEERNLGDIDIVAFHEPSQTLYLVEAKALLVARTPREMANEIAALIEGQGSAVERLRARHRFVVRHLPEVLQSLGIRADDPSVTALIVVDVDLLSARFSSPYQIIPVAKLNELIDNAGAQNGSLRSAQGL
;
A
#
# COMPACT_ATOMS: atom_id res chain seq x y z
N MET A 1 -19.96 -31.54 15.66
CA MET A 1 -19.27 -31.28 14.39
C MET A 1 -17.80 -31.48 14.68
N ARG A 2 -17.11 -32.44 14.06
CA ARG A 2 -15.64 -32.42 14.11
C ARG A 2 -15.22 -31.27 13.20
N SER A 3 -14.47 -30.31 13.73
CA SER A 3 -13.95 -29.18 12.94
C SER A 3 -13.15 -29.74 11.78
N VAL A 4 -13.29 -29.10 10.61
CA VAL A 4 -12.29 -29.23 9.56
C VAL A 4 -11.00 -28.63 10.14
N PHE A 5 -9.86 -29.29 9.91
CA PHE A 5 -8.56 -28.72 10.30
C PHE A 5 -8.41 -27.36 9.61
N GLY A 6 -8.30 -26.28 10.38
CA GLY A 6 -8.20 -24.91 9.86
C GLY A 6 -6.81 -24.34 10.14
N GLY A 7 -6.12 -23.87 9.11
CA GLY A 7 -4.80 -23.25 9.24
C GLY A 7 -3.63 -24.12 8.74
N PHE A 8 -2.47 -24.00 9.40
CA PHE A 8 -1.23 -24.63 8.95
C PHE A 8 -0.97 -25.95 9.66
N ILE A 9 -0.57 -26.98 8.93
CA ILE A 9 -0.27 -28.30 9.52
C ILE A 9 0.98 -28.26 10.42
N ALA A 10 1.89 -27.32 10.16
CA ALA A 10 3.15 -27.19 10.87
C ALA A 10 3.47 -25.73 11.23
N VAL A 11 4.15 -25.54 12.36
CA VAL A 11 4.53 -24.24 12.91
C VAL A 11 5.95 -24.28 13.47
N GLU A 12 6.64 -23.14 13.40
CA GLU A 12 7.95 -22.98 14.01
C GLU A 12 7.83 -22.73 15.52
N VAL A 13 8.57 -23.51 16.31
CA VAL A 13 8.74 -23.34 17.75
C VAL A 13 10.22 -23.11 18.05
N PRO A 14 10.62 -21.88 18.41
CA PRO A 14 11.99 -21.60 18.80
C PRO A 14 12.28 -22.10 20.21
N PHE A 15 13.38 -22.84 20.38
CA PHE A 15 13.80 -23.33 21.69
C PHE A 15 15.32 -23.43 21.82
N PHE A 16 15.89 -22.64 22.74
CA PHE A 16 17.33 -22.49 22.99
C PHE A 16 18.14 -22.06 21.77
N GLU A 17 18.88 -22.96 21.13
CA GLU A 17 19.82 -22.65 20.05
C GLU A 17 19.26 -22.97 18.66
N GLN A 18 18.05 -23.54 18.59
CA GLN A 18 17.43 -24.00 17.34
C GLN A 18 15.95 -23.65 17.28
N THR A 19 15.42 -23.63 16.07
CA THR A 19 13.99 -23.51 15.78
C THR A 19 13.52 -24.82 15.19
N TYR A 20 12.45 -25.38 15.75
CA TYR A 20 11.92 -26.68 15.36
C TYR A 20 10.62 -26.49 14.58
N LEU A 21 10.46 -27.18 13.46
CA LEU A 21 9.20 -27.22 12.71
C LEU A 21 8.33 -28.36 13.25
N VAL A 22 7.28 -28.03 13.99
CA VAL A 22 6.45 -29.03 14.68
C VAL A 22 5.05 -29.11 14.09
N LEU A 23 4.40 -30.26 14.24
CA LEU A 23 3.01 -30.46 13.84
C LEU A 23 2.05 -29.79 14.83
N GLU A 24 1.01 -29.10 14.35
CA GLU A 24 0.08 -28.34 15.22
C GLU A 24 -0.93 -29.20 16.01
N GLY A 25 -1.15 -30.46 15.61
CA GLY A 25 -2.20 -31.32 16.18
C GLY A 25 -3.59 -31.00 15.62
N LEU A 26 -4.55 -31.92 15.76
CA LEU A 26 -5.82 -31.82 15.01
C LEU A 26 -6.87 -30.90 15.66
N ASN A 27 -6.76 -30.61 16.96
CA ASN A 27 -7.85 -29.98 17.73
C ASN A 27 -7.43 -28.79 18.62
N THR A 28 -6.14 -28.44 18.77
CA THR A 28 -5.73 -27.55 19.89
C THR A 28 -4.63 -26.51 19.60
N ASP A 29 -4.31 -26.21 18.33
CA ASP A 29 -3.22 -25.29 17.92
C ASP A 29 -1.94 -25.49 18.77
N ALA A 30 -1.60 -26.75 19.04
CA ALA A 30 -0.73 -27.12 20.16
C ALA A 30 0.70 -26.61 19.98
N GLY A 31 1.18 -26.52 18.75
CA GLY A 31 2.46 -25.90 18.43
C GLY A 31 2.51 -24.43 18.81
N VAL A 32 1.44 -23.66 18.50
CA VAL A 32 1.31 -22.25 18.91
C VAL A 32 1.27 -22.13 20.43
N VAL A 33 0.53 -23.00 21.12
CA VAL A 33 0.48 -23.03 22.59
C VAL A 33 1.88 -23.23 23.18
N VAL A 34 2.63 -24.21 22.69
CA VAL A 34 4.01 -24.48 23.16
C VAL A 34 4.94 -23.30 22.87
N ARG A 35 4.77 -22.62 21.73
CA ARG A 35 5.50 -21.39 21.35
C ARG A 35 5.32 -20.27 22.37
N HIS A 36 4.23 -20.24 23.13
CA HIS A 36 4.00 -19.30 24.23
C HIS A 36 4.42 -19.84 25.60
N LEU A 37 4.22 -21.14 25.86
CA LEU A 37 4.57 -21.77 27.14
C LEU A 37 6.09 -21.77 27.40
N LEU A 38 6.90 -22.13 26.41
CA LEU A 38 8.35 -22.28 26.60
C LEU A 38 9.02 -20.93 26.91
N PRO A 39 8.77 -19.82 26.18
CA PRO A 39 9.33 -18.52 26.54
C PRO A 39 8.86 -18.01 27.92
N ALA A 40 7.63 -18.32 28.33
CA ALA A 40 7.15 -17.97 29.67
C ALA A 40 7.96 -18.67 30.78
N ILE A 41 8.26 -19.97 30.59
CA ILE A 41 9.03 -20.78 31.55
C ILE A 41 10.52 -20.43 31.53
N PHE A 42 11.13 -20.38 30.34
CA PHE A 42 12.58 -20.27 30.17
C PHE A 42 13.09 -18.84 30.00
N GLY A 43 12.19 -17.86 29.84
CA GLY A 43 12.50 -16.44 29.72
C GLY A 43 12.74 -15.75 31.06
N ARG A 44 12.19 -14.53 31.22
CA ARG A 44 12.46 -13.64 32.36
C ARG A 44 12.12 -14.26 33.73
N HIS A 45 11.19 -15.20 33.77
CA HIS A 45 10.72 -15.84 35.01
C HIS A 45 11.45 -17.15 35.35
N ARG A 46 12.41 -17.61 34.54
CA ARG A 46 13.13 -18.90 34.73
C ARG A 46 13.62 -19.12 36.15
N GLN A 47 14.21 -18.10 36.77
CA GLN A 47 14.79 -18.21 38.12
C GLN A 47 13.74 -18.39 39.24
N ARG A 48 12.44 -18.17 38.96
CA ARG A 48 11.35 -18.37 39.91
C ARG A 48 10.89 -19.82 40.01
N PHE A 49 11.25 -20.65 39.03
CA PHE A 49 10.85 -22.06 39.01
C PHE A 49 11.87 -22.95 39.75
N PRO A 50 11.42 -24.06 40.36
CA PRO A 50 12.32 -25.08 40.90
C PRO A 50 13.27 -25.61 39.82
N SER A 51 14.57 -25.78 40.14
CA SER A 51 15.56 -26.27 39.17
C SER A 51 15.23 -27.65 38.62
N GLU A 52 14.51 -28.47 39.40
CA GLU A 52 14.00 -29.76 38.99
C GLU A 52 12.91 -29.65 37.91
N PHE A 53 11.93 -28.75 38.09
CA PHE A 53 10.90 -28.47 37.08
C PHE A 53 11.54 -28.01 35.76
N VAL A 54 12.43 -27.02 35.83
CA VAL A 54 13.10 -26.45 34.63
C VAL A 54 13.88 -27.52 33.87
N ARG A 55 14.66 -28.34 34.58
CA ARG A 55 15.46 -29.42 33.97
C ARG A 55 14.57 -30.46 33.30
N ASN A 56 13.51 -30.88 33.97
CA ASN A 56 12.61 -31.92 33.46
C ASN A 56 11.81 -31.43 32.25
N VAL A 57 11.21 -30.25 32.33
CA VAL A 57 10.50 -29.62 31.21
C VAL A 57 11.43 -29.39 30.02
N GLN A 58 12.68 -28.98 30.26
CA GLN A 58 13.66 -28.82 29.18
C GLN A 58 13.91 -30.14 28.45
N ALA A 59 14.05 -31.25 29.18
CA ALA A 59 14.27 -32.55 28.58
C ALA A 59 13.03 -33.04 27.80
N CYS A 60 11.82 -32.84 28.35
CA CYS A 60 10.58 -33.14 27.65
C CYS A 60 10.43 -32.33 26.35
N ALA A 61 10.74 -31.03 26.40
CA ALA A 61 10.67 -30.14 25.24
C ALA A 61 11.66 -30.56 24.16
N LEU A 62 12.95 -30.75 24.49
CA LEU A 62 13.95 -31.20 23.51
C LEU A 62 13.52 -32.51 22.85
N LEU A 63 13.09 -33.49 23.65
CA LEU A 63 12.63 -34.78 23.15
C LEU A 63 11.52 -34.64 22.11
N LEU A 64 10.43 -33.97 22.48
CA LEU A 64 9.21 -33.92 21.66
C LEU A 64 9.36 -32.97 20.46
N LEU A 65 10.08 -31.85 20.62
CA LEU A 65 10.36 -30.91 19.53
C LEU A 65 11.27 -31.55 18.47
N MET A 66 12.39 -32.18 18.87
CA MET A 66 13.29 -32.87 17.93
C MET A 66 12.59 -34.02 17.20
N THR A 67 11.74 -34.76 17.90
CA THR A 67 10.95 -35.84 17.30
C THR A 67 10.00 -35.29 16.25
N SER A 68 9.25 -34.23 16.57
CA SER A 68 8.29 -33.64 15.63
C SER A 68 8.98 -32.99 14.43
N ASP A 69 10.12 -32.34 14.64
CA ASP A 69 10.94 -31.72 13.58
C ASP A 69 11.48 -32.75 12.60
N ASN A 70 12.01 -33.86 13.13
CA ASN A 70 12.46 -34.98 12.30
C ASN A 70 11.31 -35.57 11.46
N LEU A 71 10.12 -35.69 12.04
CA LEU A 71 8.93 -36.16 11.32
C LEU A 71 8.49 -35.20 10.22
N ALA A 72 8.44 -33.89 10.52
CA ALA A 72 8.11 -32.86 9.53
C ALA A 72 9.07 -32.91 8.34
N ALA A 73 10.37 -33.05 8.58
CA ALA A 73 11.39 -33.20 7.55
C ALA A 73 11.19 -34.45 6.68
N HIS A 74 10.89 -35.62 7.29
CA HIS A 74 10.62 -36.86 6.55
C HIS A 74 9.31 -36.80 5.74
N MET A 75 8.34 -36.01 6.19
CA MET A 75 7.09 -35.76 5.50
C MET A 75 7.21 -34.67 4.42
N MET A 76 8.39 -34.05 4.26
CA MET A 76 8.63 -32.90 3.38
C MET A 76 7.63 -31.76 3.64
N LEU A 77 7.27 -31.56 4.91
CA LEU A 77 6.47 -30.42 5.32
C LEU A 77 7.36 -29.19 5.43
N GLU A 78 6.88 -28.09 4.89
CA GLU A 78 7.53 -26.78 4.99
C GLU A 78 6.69 -25.84 5.85
N ARG A 79 7.26 -24.68 6.19
CA ARG A 79 6.50 -23.58 6.79
C ARG A 79 5.25 -23.27 5.97
N TYR A 80 4.16 -22.95 6.67
CA TYR A 80 2.88 -22.59 6.04
C TYR A 80 2.25 -23.69 5.17
N SER A 81 2.67 -24.95 5.33
CA SER A 81 2.00 -26.08 4.66
C SER A 81 0.53 -26.14 5.10
N THR A 82 -0.39 -25.98 4.15
CA THR A 82 -1.84 -26.07 4.39
C THR A 82 -2.33 -27.49 4.19
N ALA A 83 -3.44 -27.84 4.84
CA ALA A 83 -4.06 -29.14 4.63
C ALA A 83 -4.55 -29.30 3.18
N PRO A 84 -4.43 -30.49 2.58
CA PRO A 84 -5.06 -30.77 1.30
C PRO A 84 -6.57 -30.71 1.43
N SER A 85 -7.26 -30.33 0.35
CA SER A 85 -8.73 -30.25 0.35
C SER A 85 -9.37 -31.57 0.80
N PRO A 86 -10.42 -31.52 1.64
CA PRO A 86 -11.06 -32.72 2.15
C PRO A 86 -11.53 -33.64 1.02
N SER A 87 -11.11 -34.91 1.05
CA SER A 87 -11.54 -35.94 0.09
C SER A 87 -12.40 -36.99 0.80
N SER A 88 -13.49 -37.40 0.15
CA SER A 88 -14.33 -38.53 0.61
C SER A 88 -13.65 -39.90 0.43
N CYS A 89 -12.52 -39.94 -0.29
CA CYS A 89 -11.72 -41.14 -0.52
C CYS A 89 -10.30 -40.92 0.00
N LEU A 90 -9.91 -41.70 1.01
CA LEU A 90 -8.55 -41.73 1.53
C LEU A 90 -7.70 -42.57 0.56
N THR A 91 -6.85 -41.90 -0.21
CA THR A 91 -5.95 -42.56 -1.17
C THR A 91 -4.59 -42.71 -0.51
N ILE A 92 -4.23 -43.92 -0.12
CA ILE A 92 -2.89 -44.21 0.42
C ILE A 92 -1.99 -44.45 -0.79
N ASP A 93 -0.97 -43.61 -0.95
CA ASP A 93 0.07 -43.84 -1.94
C ASP A 93 0.98 -44.99 -1.46
N ASP A 94 0.87 -46.14 -2.13
CA ASP A 94 1.66 -47.34 -1.84
C ASP A 94 3.18 -47.10 -1.93
N GLY A 95 3.62 -46.05 -2.65
CA GLY A 95 5.03 -45.70 -2.82
C GLY A 95 5.67 -45.00 -1.62
N SER A 96 4.94 -44.14 -0.90
CA SER A 96 5.44 -43.33 0.21
C SER A 96 5.18 -43.94 1.60
N CYS A 97 4.20 -44.84 1.70
CA CYS A 97 3.80 -45.46 2.97
C CYS A 97 4.95 -46.19 3.72
N PRO A 98 5.83 -46.98 3.06
CA PRO A 98 6.96 -47.61 3.76
C PRO A 98 7.97 -46.61 4.32
N THR A 99 8.17 -45.48 3.65
CA THR A 99 9.08 -44.41 4.08
C THR A 99 8.52 -43.70 5.31
N LEU A 100 7.23 -43.34 5.29
CA LEU A 100 6.54 -42.74 6.43
C LEU A 100 6.47 -43.69 7.63
N ALA A 101 6.20 -44.98 7.39
CA ALA A 101 6.20 -45.99 8.45
C ALA A 101 7.59 -46.14 9.10
N ARG A 102 8.67 -46.02 8.31
CA ARG A 102 10.05 -46.00 8.86
C ARG A 102 10.33 -44.75 9.67
N ALA A 103 9.86 -43.57 9.25
CA ALA A 103 10.03 -42.33 9.99
C ALA A 103 9.36 -42.35 11.38
N LEU A 104 8.29 -43.16 11.53
CA LEU A 104 7.58 -43.35 12.80
C LEU A 104 8.21 -44.42 13.71
N THR A 105 9.30 -45.05 13.29
CA THR A 105 10.00 -46.09 14.05
C THR A 105 11.44 -45.68 14.34
N PHE A 106 11.88 -45.83 15.58
CA PHE A 106 13.29 -45.59 15.94
C PHE A 106 13.82 -46.60 16.95
N ASP A 107 15.14 -46.65 17.05
CA ASP A 107 15.88 -47.45 18.02
C ASP A 107 16.07 -46.66 19.33
N GLU A 108 15.65 -47.25 20.46
CA GLU A 108 15.67 -46.57 21.76
C GLU A 108 17.09 -46.26 22.25
N ASP A 109 18.06 -47.12 21.96
CA ASP A 109 19.44 -46.95 22.41
C ASP A 109 20.14 -45.84 21.62
N GLU A 110 19.87 -45.73 20.31
CA GLU A 110 20.34 -44.62 19.45
C GLU A 110 19.77 -43.28 19.92
N PHE A 111 18.50 -43.27 20.31
CA PHE A 111 17.78 -42.05 20.64
C PHE A 111 18.18 -41.42 21.98
N PHE A 112 18.60 -42.24 22.95
CA PHE A 112 19.09 -41.79 24.24
C PHE A 112 20.61 -41.69 24.34
N GLU A 113 21.33 -41.90 23.23
CA GLU A 113 22.79 -41.88 23.21
C GLU A 113 23.33 -40.54 23.76
N GLY A 114 24.27 -40.62 24.70
CA GLY A 114 24.89 -39.43 25.31
C GLY A 114 24.07 -38.73 26.41
N LEU A 115 22.82 -39.13 26.68
CA LEU A 115 22.03 -38.57 27.77
C LEU A 115 22.36 -39.21 29.14
N PRO A 116 22.31 -38.45 30.24
CA PRO A 116 22.51 -39.01 31.58
C PRO A 116 21.46 -40.07 31.91
N GLY A 117 21.86 -41.24 32.45
CA GLY A 117 20.93 -42.35 32.71
C GLY A 117 19.75 -42.02 33.64
N ALA A 118 19.90 -41.06 34.56
CA ALA A 118 18.80 -40.57 35.39
C ALA A 118 17.74 -39.81 34.58
N LEU A 119 18.16 -39.09 33.54
CA LEU A 119 17.27 -38.37 32.63
C LEU A 119 16.56 -39.33 31.67
N VAL A 120 17.29 -40.33 31.16
CA VAL A 120 16.73 -41.41 30.34
C VAL A 120 15.64 -42.16 31.12
N ALA A 121 15.91 -42.54 32.37
CA ALA A 121 14.93 -43.19 33.22
C ALA A 121 13.67 -42.34 33.44
N TYR A 122 13.84 -41.02 33.60
CA TYR A 122 12.73 -40.08 33.72
C TYR A 122 11.89 -40.02 32.43
N LEU A 123 12.50 -39.76 31.27
CA LEU A 123 11.80 -39.69 29.98
C LEU A 123 11.10 -41.01 29.64
N ASN A 124 11.75 -42.14 29.93
CA ASN A 124 11.15 -43.47 29.79
C ASN A 124 9.91 -43.66 30.65
N SER A 125 9.95 -43.20 31.90
CA SER A 125 8.77 -43.28 32.77
C SER A 125 7.65 -42.33 32.36
N MET A 126 7.99 -41.22 31.69
CA MET A 126 7.05 -40.17 31.33
C MET A 126 6.30 -40.49 30.03
N PHE A 127 7.00 -40.97 28.99
CA PHE A 127 6.43 -41.02 27.63
C PHE A 127 6.43 -42.40 26.97
N PHE A 128 7.08 -43.41 27.55
CA PHE A 128 7.23 -44.72 26.93
C PHE A 128 6.33 -45.77 27.58
N VAL A 129 5.69 -46.60 26.77
CA VAL A 129 4.79 -47.67 27.23
C VAL A 129 4.98 -48.94 26.41
N ASP A 130 4.87 -50.11 27.06
CA ASP A 130 4.91 -51.38 26.36
C ASP A 130 3.57 -51.66 25.67
N SER A 131 3.60 -52.15 24.43
CA SER A 131 2.39 -52.43 23.65
C SER A 131 1.41 -53.39 24.33
N ASP A 132 1.91 -54.22 25.25
CA ASP A 132 1.12 -55.20 26.00
C ASP A 132 0.32 -54.60 27.17
N VAL A 133 0.64 -53.36 27.55
CA VAL A 133 -0.01 -52.63 28.66
C VAL A 133 -1.15 -51.74 28.17
N LEU A 134 -1.14 -51.37 26.89
CA LEU A 134 -2.15 -50.50 26.29
C LEU A 134 -3.51 -51.21 26.18
N PRO A 135 -4.62 -50.49 26.44
CA PRO A 135 -5.96 -51.03 26.24
C PRO A 135 -6.23 -51.30 24.75
N ALA A 136 -7.17 -52.21 24.46
CA ALA A 136 -7.61 -52.42 23.09
C ALA A 136 -8.39 -51.18 22.61
N TRP A 137 -7.97 -50.59 21.49
CA TRP A 137 -8.65 -49.43 20.90
C TRP A 137 -10.09 -49.77 20.52
N ASP A 138 -11.03 -48.93 20.95
CA ASP A 138 -12.47 -49.14 20.77
C ASP A 138 -13.03 -48.55 19.46
N GLY A 139 -12.19 -47.83 18.71
CA GLY A 139 -12.50 -47.29 17.39
C GLY A 139 -13.22 -45.94 17.36
N ASN A 140 -13.47 -45.28 18.49
CA ASN A 140 -14.31 -44.07 18.53
C ASN A 140 -13.52 -42.76 18.74
N GLU A 141 -12.60 -42.73 19.71
CA GLU A 141 -11.85 -41.53 20.13
C GLU A 141 -10.32 -41.76 20.05
N PRO A 142 -9.51 -40.69 19.92
CA PRO A 142 -8.07 -40.81 20.07
C PRO A 142 -7.77 -41.31 21.49
N ASP A 143 -7.02 -42.40 21.61
CA ASP A 143 -6.66 -42.98 22.90
C ASP A 143 -5.71 -42.00 23.63
N GLU A 144 -6.23 -41.30 24.65
CA GLU A 144 -5.42 -40.39 25.47
C GLU A 144 -4.19 -41.09 26.09
N SER A 145 -4.26 -42.41 26.28
CA SER A 145 -3.11 -43.20 26.75
C SER A 145 -1.97 -43.20 25.73
N LEU A 146 -2.29 -43.16 24.43
CA LEU A 146 -1.31 -43.06 23.35
C LEU A 146 -0.77 -41.64 23.18
N ILE A 147 -1.55 -40.61 23.51
CA ILE A 147 -1.08 -39.22 23.43
C ILE A 147 -0.20 -38.89 24.65
N SER A 148 -0.57 -39.36 25.85
CA SER A 148 0.25 -39.21 27.05
C SER A 148 1.53 -40.03 27.00
N HIS A 149 1.51 -41.19 26.32
CA HIS A 149 2.67 -42.05 26.11
C HIS A 149 2.88 -42.35 24.61
N PRO A 150 3.37 -41.37 23.83
CA PRO A 150 3.45 -41.47 22.36
C PRO A 150 4.45 -42.50 21.86
N PHE A 151 5.38 -42.97 22.71
CA PHE A 151 6.44 -43.90 22.33
C PHE A 151 6.11 -45.32 22.78
N VAL A 152 5.66 -46.16 21.85
CA VAL A 152 5.19 -47.52 22.15
C VAL A 152 6.27 -48.54 21.83
N ARG A 153 6.72 -49.29 22.85
CA ARG A 153 7.64 -50.43 22.66
C ARG A 153 6.88 -51.61 22.10
N THR A 154 7.29 -52.03 20.91
CA THR A 154 6.74 -53.21 20.24
C THR A 154 7.39 -54.49 20.77
N ARG A 155 6.69 -55.63 20.63
CA ARG A 155 7.27 -56.95 20.94
C ARG A 155 8.52 -57.31 20.12
N ALA A 156 8.75 -56.61 19.01
CA ALA A 156 9.92 -56.78 18.15
C ALA A 156 11.16 -56.02 18.64
N GLY A 157 11.04 -55.22 19.70
CA GLY A 157 12.14 -54.43 20.29
C GLY A 157 12.28 -53.02 19.74
N ASN A 158 11.45 -52.60 18.77
CA ASN A 158 11.45 -51.25 18.21
C ASN A 158 10.46 -50.35 18.94
N VAL A 159 10.69 -49.04 18.92
CA VAL A 159 9.75 -48.01 19.39
C VAL A 159 8.97 -47.44 18.21
N VAL A 160 7.65 -47.33 18.34
CA VAL A 160 6.74 -46.71 17.36
C VAL A 160 6.15 -45.44 17.95
N ILE A 161 6.09 -44.37 17.17
CA ILE A 161 5.40 -43.12 17.52
C ILE A 161 3.92 -43.26 17.16
N ALA A 162 3.04 -43.44 18.15
CA ALA A 162 1.63 -43.78 17.93
C ALA A 162 0.74 -42.59 17.56
N ALA A 163 1.03 -41.39 18.06
CA ALA A 163 0.28 -40.15 17.82
C ALA A 163 1.22 -39.00 17.40
N PRO A 164 1.91 -39.11 16.25
CA PRO A 164 2.98 -38.18 15.85
C PRO A 164 2.52 -36.72 15.70
N HIS A 165 1.25 -36.48 15.39
CA HIS A 165 0.68 -35.15 15.23
C HIS A 165 0.33 -34.48 16.57
N GLU A 166 0.20 -35.22 17.67
CA GLU A 166 -0.21 -34.68 18.99
C GLU A 166 0.97 -34.48 19.97
N LEU A 167 2.22 -34.57 19.50
CA LEU A 167 3.40 -34.46 20.36
C LEU A 167 3.46 -33.13 21.14
N MET A 168 2.92 -32.04 20.57
CA MET A 168 2.86 -30.75 21.26
C MET A 168 1.78 -30.71 22.36
N VAL A 169 0.68 -31.45 22.19
CA VAL A 169 -0.31 -31.67 23.26
C VAL A 169 0.31 -32.48 24.39
N THR A 170 1.07 -33.53 24.05
CA THR A 170 1.85 -34.31 25.02
C THR A 170 2.80 -33.41 25.82
N LEU A 171 3.51 -32.49 25.16
CA LEU A 171 4.43 -31.56 25.82
C LEU A 171 3.68 -30.60 26.78
N ARG A 172 2.56 -30.02 26.34
CA ARG A 172 1.71 -29.19 27.20
C ARG A 172 1.25 -29.96 28.44
N HIS A 173 0.79 -31.18 28.26
CA HIS A 173 0.35 -32.05 29.36
C HIS A 173 1.52 -32.38 30.31
N ALA A 174 2.71 -32.68 29.79
CA ALA A 174 3.91 -32.93 30.59
C ALA A 174 4.32 -31.72 31.44
N ILE A 175 4.21 -30.50 30.89
CA ILE A 175 4.43 -29.27 31.65
C ILE A 175 3.46 -29.17 32.83
N CYS A 176 2.17 -29.46 32.61
CA CYS A 176 1.18 -29.45 33.68
C CYS A 176 1.46 -30.49 34.77
N LEU A 177 1.84 -31.71 34.39
CA LEU A 177 2.20 -32.77 35.34
C LEU A 177 3.43 -32.41 36.19
N GLU A 178 4.48 -31.88 35.55
CA GLU A 178 5.66 -31.42 36.27
C GLU A 178 5.36 -30.23 37.18
N ALA A 179 4.47 -29.32 36.76
CA ALA A 179 4.05 -28.21 37.59
C ALA A 179 3.31 -28.68 38.85
N THR A 180 2.47 -29.73 38.73
CA THR A 180 1.82 -30.38 39.89
C THR A 180 2.85 -31.07 40.78
N ARG A 181 3.79 -31.82 40.19
CA ARG A 181 4.82 -32.57 40.92
C ARG A 181 5.75 -31.67 41.71
N CYS A 182 6.05 -30.49 41.20
CA CYS A 182 6.93 -29.50 41.82
C CYS A 182 6.18 -28.39 42.58
N ASP A 183 4.85 -28.47 42.69
CA ASP A 183 3.99 -27.48 43.36
C ASP A 183 4.26 -26.04 42.90
N CYS A 184 4.31 -25.83 41.58
CA CYS A 184 4.68 -24.55 40.98
C CYS A 184 3.67 -23.98 39.97
N HIS A 185 2.40 -24.41 40.01
CA HIS A 185 1.32 -23.87 39.16
C HIS A 185 1.12 -22.36 39.33
N ALA A 186 1.25 -21.82 40.54
CA ALA A 186 1.12 -20.38 40.78
C ALA A 186 2.22 -19.58 40.04
N GLN A 187 3.47 -20.04 40.09
CA GLN A 187 4.60 -19.44 39.38
C GLN A 187 4.44 -19.56 37.87
N LEU A 188 3.90 -20.68 37.38
CA LEU A 188 3.60 -20.88 35.96
C LEU A 188 2.52 -19.90 35.51
N GLN A 189 1.45 -19.74 36.28
CA GLN A 189 0.37 -18.80 35.98
C GLN A 189 0.85 -17.35 35.98
N GLU A 190 1.69 -16.94 36.94
CA GLU A 190 2.30 -15.61 36.96
C GLU A 190 3.18 -15.37 35.72
N ALA A 191 4.02 -16.34 35.35
CA ALA A 191 4.91 -16.22 34.20
C ALA A 191 4.13 -16.14 32.88
N LEU A 192 3.06 -16.92 32.73
CA LEU A 192 2.18 -16.87 31.56
C LEU A 192 1.41 -15.57 31.48
N THR A 193 0.89 -15.08 32.62
CA THR A 193 0.21 -13.77 32.68
C THR A 193 1.15 -12.66 32.24
N ALA A 194 2.40 -12.65 32.72
CA ALA A 194 3.39 -11.64 32.34
C ALA A 194 3.82 -11.76 30.86
N HIS A 195 3.90 -12.98 30.32
CA HIS A 195 4.18 -13.20 28.91
C HIS A 195 3.04 -12.71 28.02
N ALA A 196 1.81 -13.05 28.36
CA ALA A 196 0.60 -12.58 27.67
C ALA A 196 0.48 -11.06 27.72
N ALA A 197 0.69 -10.44 28.89
CA ALA A 197 0.71 -8.99 29.04
C ALA A 197 1.71 -8.33 28.09
N HIS A 198 2.94 -8.85 28.04
CA HIS A 198 3.98 -8.33 27.16
C HIS A 198 3.61 -8.43 25.67
N LEU A 199 3.11 -9.60 25.24
CA LEU A 199 2.73 -9.81 23.84
C LEU A 199 1.52 -8.97 23.44
N THR A 200 0.46 -8.93 24.26
CA THR A 200 -0.71 -8.09 23.99
C THR A 200 -0.34 -6.60 23.95
N ARG A 201 0.54 -6.13 24.85
CA ARG A 201 1.02 -4.74 24.85
C ARG A 201 1.74 -4.41 23.56
N ASN A 202 2.72 -5.22 23.16
CA ASN A 202 3.48 -5.00 21.93
C ASN A 202 2.59 -5.04 20.69
N LEU A 203 1.62 -5.96 20.65
CA LEU A 203 0.68 -6.11 19.53
C LEU A 203 -0.23 -4.88 19.37
N CYS A 204 -0.67 -4.29 20.48
CA CYS A 204 -1.70 -3.24 20.48
C CYS A 204 -1.15 -1.82 20.69
N GLU A 205 0.16 -1.64 20.90
CA GLU A 205 0.79 -0.35 21.22
C GLU A 205 0.44 0.74 20.20
N SER A 206 0.44 0.42 18.90
CA SER A 206 0.14 1.37 17.82
C SER A 206 -1.32 1.82 17.77
N LEU A 207 -2.22 1.19 18.52
CA LEU A 207 -3.63 1.57 18.59
C LEU A 207 -3.86 2.77 19.52
N PHE A 208 -2.97 3.03 20.48
CA PHE A 208 -3.17 4.10 21.45
C PHE A 208 -2.59 5.45 20.97
N ASP A 209 -3.12 6.56 21.48
CA ASP A 209 -2.55 7.91 21.27
C ASP A 209 -1.28 8.13 22.09
N ASP A 210 -1.27 7.61 23.32
CA ASP A 210 -0.17 7.67 24.28
C ASP A 210 0.08 6.26 24.87
N ASP A 211 1.14 6.11 25.67
CA ASP A 211 1.42 4.90 26.43
C ASP A 211 0.18 4.47 27.25
N PRO A 212 -0.41 3.28 26.99
CA PRO A 212 -1.59 2.84 27.71
C PRO A 212 -1.26 2.52 29.17
N THR A 213 -2.22 2.74 30.06
CA THR A 213 -2.14 2.25 31.44
C THR A 213 -2.27 0.74 31.45
N GLU A 214 -1.43 0.07 32.26
CA GLU A 214 -1.38 -1.38 32.37
C GLU A 214 -1.62 -1.81 33.82
N GLU A 215 -2.60 -2.70 34.03
CA GLU A 215 -2.84 -3.38 35.30
C GLU A 215 -2.71 -4.89 35.11
N ILE A 216 -1.83 -5.53 35.90
CA ILE A 216 -1.57 -6.97 35.82
C ILE A 216 -1.96 -7.62 37.13
N SER A 217 -2.84 -8.61 37.06
CA SER A 217 -3.19 -9.51 38.16
C SER A 217 -3.10 -10.96 37.69
N THR A 218 -2.91 -11.92 38.59
CA THR A 218 -2.76 -13.33 38.20
C THR A 218 -3.96 -13.81 37.39
N GLY A 219 -3.75 -14.17 36.11
CA GLY A 219 -4.80 -14.61 35.19
C GLY A 219 -5.56 -13.52 34.43
N LEU A 220 -5.30 -12.24 34.71
CA LEU A 220 -5.96 -11.12 34.02
C LEU A 220 -5.01 -9.94 33.82
N THR A 221 -4.88 -9.48 32.58
CA THR A 221 -4.20 -8.24 32.25
C THR A 221 -5.18 -7.24 31.64
N LEU A 222 -5.08 -5.98 32.03
CA LEU A 222 -5.89 -4.87 31.54
C LEU A 222 -4.96 -3.81 30.93
N LEU A 223 -5.20 -3.50 29.65
CA LEU A 223 -4.60 -2.35 28.97
C LEU A 223 -5.70 -1.34 28.67
N ARG A 224 -5.49 -0.08 29.05
CA ARG A 224 -6.47 0.99 28.83
C ARG A 224 -5.78 2.26 28.35
N GLY A 225 -6.32 2.89 27.31
CA GLY A 225 -5.78 4.13 26.76
C GLY A 225 -6.72 4.79 25.76
N ALA A 226 -6.43 6.05 25.42
CA ALA A 226 -7.18 6.79 24.41
C ALA A 226 -6.83 6.32 23.00
N ILE A 227 -7.83 6.25 22.12
CA ILE A 227 -7.67 5.97 20.68
C ILE A 227 -8.24 7.09 19.79
N ASP A 228 -8.92 8.04 20.41
CA ASP A 228 -9.42 9.28 19.86
C ASP A 228 -9.70 10.23 21.05
N THR A 229 -9.91 11.49 20.76
CA THR A 229 -10.21 12.53 21.77
C THR A 229 -11.43 12.23 22.66
N ASP A 230 -12.39 11.43 22.17
CA ASP A 230 -13.60 11.02 22.90
C ASP A 230 -13.72 9.50 23.13
N LYS A 231 -12.70 8.71 22.73
CA LYS A 231 -12.75 7.24 22.74
C LYS A 231 -11.65 6.60 23.56
N VAL A 232 -12.05 5.58 24.32
CA VAL A 232 -11.14 4.76 25.11
C VAL A 232 -11.22 3.31 24.64
N LEU A 233 -10.05 2.71 24.42
CA LEU A 233 -9.91 1.27 24.19
C LEU A 233 -9.50 0.59 25.50
N GLU A 234 -10.22 -0.48 25.82
CA GLU A 234 -9.93 -1.36 26.93
C GLU A 234 -9.71 -2.79 26.42
N ILE A 235 -8.50 -3.32 26.61
CA ILE A 235 -8.16 -4.71 26.24
C ILE A 235 -7.98 -5.51 27.51
N ARG A 236 -8.78 -6.57 27.66
CA ARG A 236 -8.74 -7.48 28.80
C ARG A 236 -8.24 -8.83 28.35
N SER A 237 -6.99 -9.18 28.69
CA SER A 237 -6.45 -10.51 28.40
C SER A 237 -6.75 -11.45 29.55
N HIS A 238 -7.50 -12.53 29.27
CA HIS A 238 -7.84 -13.59 30.22
C HIS A 238 -6.94 -14.81 29.99
N ILE A 239 -6.18 -15.17 31.02
CA ILE A 239 -5.25 -16.29 31.00
C ILE A 239 -5.79 -17.37 31.94
N PRO A 240 -6.36 -18.47 31.43
CA PRO A 240 -6.93 -19.53 32.27
C PRO A 240 -5.84 -20.26 33.06
N SER A 241 -6.15 -20.69 34.29
CA SER A 241 -5.24 -21.52 35.10
C SER A 241 -5.06 -22.90 34.51
N LEU A 242 -3.82 -23.36 34.32
CA LEU A 242 -3.49 -24.71 33.84
C LEU A 242 -3.68 -25.83 34.88
N GLU A 243 -3.93 -25.51 36.15
CA GLU A 243 -4.03 -26.48 37.25
C GLU A 243 -5.11 -27.55 37.02
N ALA A 244 -6.29 -27.14 36.53
CA ALA A 244 -7.42 -28.02 36.21
C ALA A 244 -7.14 -29.01 35.05
N SER A 245 -6.08 -28.78 34.27
CA SER A 245 -5.71 -29.58 33.09
C SER A 245 -4.64 -30.64 33.36
N SER A 246 -4.41 -31.00 34.63
CA SER A 246 -3.34 -31.90 35.06
C SER A 246 -3.71 -33.40 35.08
N SER A 247 -4.99 -33.75 34.90
CA SER A 247 -5.45 -35.15 35.01
C SER A 247 -5.84 -35.81 33.69
N ALA A 248 -6.14 -35.04 32.64
CA ALA A 248 -6.45 -35.50 31.29
C ALA A 248 -5.51 -34.84 30.28
N VAL A 249 -5.31 -35.47 29.12
CA VAL A 249 -4.44 -34.95 28.06
C VAL A 249 -5.10 -33.72 27.42
N PHE A 250 -6.36 -33.86 27.02
CA PHE A 250 -7.19 -32.74 26.60
C PHE A 250 -7.81 -32.08 27.82
N ALA A 251 -7.81 -30.74 27.85
CA ALA A 251 -8.48 -30.01 28.90
C ALA A 251 -9.99 -29.95 28.64
N ASP A 252 -10.80 -29.93 29.69
CA ASP A 252 -12.25 -29.74 29.56
C ASP A 252 -12.56 -28.44 28.78
N PRO A 253 -13.52 -28.47 27.83
CA PRO A 253 -13.96 -27.27 27.14
C PRO A 253 -14.46 -26.21 28.12
N LEU A 254 -14.01 -24.97 27.93
CA LEU A 254 -14.47 -23.83 28.70
C LEU A 254 -15.51 -23.06 27.90
N THR A 255 -16.76 -23.10 28.34
CA THR A 255 -17.74 -22.09 27.93
C THR A 255 -17.49 -20.84 28.75
N VAL A 256 -17.03 -19.78 28.07
CA VAL A 256 -16.73 -18.50 28.73
C VAL A 256 -17.66 -17.44 28.17
N ALA A 257 -18.42 -16.84 29.08
CA ALA A 257 -19.11 -15.58 28.82
C ALA A 257 -18.17 -14.46 29.26
N ALA A 258 -17.94 -13.48 28.39
CA ALA A 258 -17.18 -12.30 28.77
C ALA A 258 -17.87 -11.58 29.93
N PRO A 259 -17.11 -11.04 30.89
CA PRO A 259 -17.68 -10.17 31.91
C PRO A 259 -18.37 -8.98 31.23
N PRO A 260 -19.55 -8.55 31.71
CA PRO A 260 -20.22 -7.39 31.13
C PRO A 260 -19.30 -6.17 31.21
N ALA A 261 -19.34 -5.31 30.18
CA ALA A 261 -18.55 -4.10 30.18
C ALA A 261 -18.94 -3.22 31.38
N GLN A 262 -17.94 -2.66 32.06
CA GLN A 262 -18.22 -1.66 33.09
C GLN A 262 -18.90 -0.45 32.43
N LEU A 263 -19.88 0.14 33.11
CA LEU A 263 -20.52 1.37 32.63
C LEU A 263 -19.44 2.45 32.42
N ALA A 264 -19.47 3.09 31.26
CA ALA A 264 -18.58 4.22 30.99
C ALA A 264 -18.95 5.41 31.89
N ASP A 265 -17.95 6.22 32.26
CA ASP A 265 -18.22 7.52 32.87
C ASP A 265 -19.07 8.37 31.91
N THR A 266 -19.95 9.22 32.43
CA THR A 266 -20.88 10.00 31.60
C THR A 266 -20.15 10.80 30.51
N GLY A 267 -20.31 10.39 29.24
CA GLY A 267 -19.72 11.04 28.07
C GLY A 267 -18.53 10.31 27.43
N GLU A 268 -17.96 9.28 28.05
CA GLU A 268 -16.87 8.47 27.49
C GLU A 268 -17.44 7.37 26.56
N ARG A 269 -16.95 7.28 25.31
CA ARG A 269 -17.27 6.18 24.39
C ARG A 269 -16.18 5.12 24.49
N ARG A 270 -16.55 3.89 24.83
CA ARG A 270 -15.59 2.82 25.17
C ARG A 270 -15.74 1.63 24.23
N LEU A 271 -14.61 1.14 23.70
CA LEU A 271 -14.51 -0.16 23.04
C LEU A 271 -13.84 -1.13 24.01
N THR A 272 -14.53 -2.23 24.32
CA THR A 272 -13.98 -3.33 25.12
C THR A 272 -13.59 -4.48 24.21
N VAL A 273 -12.39 -5.02 24.36
CA VAL A 273 -11.93 -6.24 23.68
C VAL A 273 -11.46 -7.24 24.72
N ASP A 274 -12.24 -8.31 24.92
CA ASP A 274 -11.86 -9.45 25.74
C ASP A 274 -11.08 -10.46 24.91
N VAL A 275 -9.82 -10.69 25.29
CA VAL A 275 -8.85 -11.54 24.59
C VAL A 275 -8.58 -12.79 25.42
N PHE A 276 -8.97 -13.96 24.92
CA PHE A 276 -8.80 -15.23 25.63
C PHE A 276 -7.57 -15.99 25.13
N TRP A 277 -6.70 -16.39 26.04
CA TRP A 277 -5.56 -17.24 25.75
C TRP A 277 -5.97 -18.71 25.90
N MET A 278 -6.13 -19.42 24.78
CA MET A 278 -6.73 -20.76 24.80
C MET A 278 -5.87 -21.79 25.54
N LEU A 279 -4.54 -21.68 25.42
CA LEU A 279 -3.56 -22.54 26.09
C LEU A 279 -3.87 -24.06 25.96
N GLY A 280 -4.39 -24.47 24.79
CA GLY A 280 -4.71 -25.87 24.48
C GLY A 280 -6.01 -26.38 25.09
N ARG A 281 -6.96 -25.48 25.40
CA ARG A 281 -8.36 -25.83 25.75
C ARG A 281 -9.29 -25.39 24.64
N ASP A 282 -10.37 -26.13 24.46
CA ASP A 282 -11.47 -25.70 23.61
C ASP A 282 -12.28 -24.60 24.30
N PHE A 283 -12.59 -23.52 23.57
CA PHE A 283 -13.42 -22.43 24.08
C PHE A 283 -14.72 -22.36 23.29
N ASN A 284 -15.83 -22.26 24.02
CA ASN A 284 -17.08 -21.75 23.46
C ASN A 284 -17.25 -20.31 23.95
N LEU A 285 -16.79 -19.36 23.13
CA LEU A 285 -16.90 -17.93 23.43
C LEU A 285 -18.33 -17.46 23.11
N LEU A 286 -19.01 -16.92 24.11
CA LEU A 286 -20.30 -16.27 23.93
C LEU A 286 -20.06 -14.77 23.78
N THR A 287 -20.22 -14.26 22.56
CA THR A 287 -20.12 -12.82 22.28
C THR A 287 -21.24 -12.09 23.05
N PRO A 288 -20.91 -11.12 23.91
CA PRO A 288 -21.90 -10.34 24.63
C PRO A 288 -22.72 -9.49 23.64
N ASN A 289 -24.02 -9.33 23.92
CA ASN A 289 -24.89 -8.44 23.14
C ASN A 289 -24.84 -7.03 23.76
N GLU A 290 -23.66 -6.42 23.73
CA GLU A 290 -23.38 -5.08 24.23
C GLU A 290 -22.67 -4.28 23.14
N ASP A 291 -23.06 -3.02 22.97
CA ASP A 291 -22.45 -2.14 21.97
C ASP A 291 -20.94 -2.01 22.19
N HIS A 292 -20.17 -2.05 21.10
CA HIS A 292 -18.72 -1.86 21.09
C HIS A 292 -17.98 -2.82 22.03
N HIS A 293 -18.43 -4.08 22.08
CA HIS A 293 -17.83 -5.13 22.89
C HIS A 293 -17.45 -6.34 22.01
N LEU A 294 -16.15 -6.58 21.85
CA LEU A 294 -15.61 -7.68 21.07
C LEU A 294 -15.02 -8.77 21.97
N CYS A 295 -15.17 -10.02 21.56
CA CYS A 295 -14.57 -11.20 22.22
C CYS A 295 -13.78 -11.99 21.19
N THR A 296 -12.53 -12.31 21.50
CA THR A 296 -11.60 -12.94 20.56
C THR A 296 -10.54 -13.78 21.27
N THR A 297 -9.78 -14.56 20.52
CA THR A 297 -8.51 -15.15 20.98
C THR A 297 -7.34 -14.20 20.66
N PHE A 298 -6.17 -14.46 21.26
CA PHE A 298 -4.97 -13.69 20.95
C PHE A 298 -4.55 -13.85 19.48
N GLU A 299 -4.64 -15.07 18.95
CA GLU A 299 -4.26 -15.44 17.58
C GLU A 299 -5.18 -14.77 16.54
N ASP A 300 -6.48 -14.71 16.82
CA ASP A 300 -7.44 -13.99 15.98
C ASP A 300 -7.18 -12.48 16.01
N LEU A 301 -6.89 -11.92 17.19
CA LEU A 301 -6.54 -10.50 17.31
C LEU A 301 -5.25 -10.17 16.56
N GLU A 302 -4.22 -11.02 16.69
CA GLU A 302 -2.95 -10.89 15.96
C GLU A 302 -3.20 -10.89 14.44
N THR A 303 -4.04 -11.82 13.96
CA THR A 303 -4.46 -11.91 12.56
C THR A 303 -5.18 -10.63 12.09
N ILE A 304 -6.15 -10.13 12.86
CA ILE A 304 -6.90 -8.91 12.52
C ILE A 304 -5.97 -7.68 12.46
N LEU A 305 -5.09 -7.53 13.45
CA LEU A 305 -4.19 -6.37 13.54
C LEU A 305 -3.09 -6.38 12.49
N PHE A 306 -2.66 -7.56 12.03
CA PHE A 306 -1.74 -7.69 10.89
C PHE A 306 -2.43 -7.69 9.53
N THR A 307 -3.74 -7.45 9.45
CA THR A 307 -4.40 -7.23 8.15
C THR A 307 -3.94 -5.90 7.54
N SER A 308 -3.73 -5.88 6.22
CA SER A 308 -3.24 -4.67 5.53
C SER A 308 -4.31 -3.56 5.57
N GLY A 309 -3.94 -2.36 6.03
CA GLY A 309 -4.86 -1.24 6.15
C GLY A 309 -5.53 -1.10 7.52
N THR A 310 -5.29 -2.04 8.44
CA THR A 310 -5.69 -1.90 9.84
C THR A 310 -4.99 -0.70 10.46
N HIS A 311 -5.77 0.19 11.05
CA HIS A 311 -5.33 1.43 11.67
C HIS A 311 -6.04 1.63 13.01
N LYS A 312 -5.70 2.71 13.71
CA LYS A 312 -6.15 3.03 15.07
C LYS A 312 -7.65 2.82 15.34
N LEU A 313 -8.53 3.15 14.39
CA LEU A 313 -9.99 3.05 14.53
C LEU A 313 -10.60 1.83 13.82
N SER A 314 -9.80 0.93 13.24
CA SER A 314 -10.34 -0.23 12.51
C SER A 314 -11.18 -1.15 13.38
N LEU A 315 -10.74 -1.47 14.61
CA LEU A 315 -11.52 -2.28 15.54
C LEU A 315 -12.80 -1.57 16.00
N TRP A 316 -12.75 -0.23 16.13
CA TRP A 316 -13.91 0.59 16.44
C TRP A 316 -14.98 0.48 15.35
N TYR A 317 -14.58 0.66 14.09
CA TYR A 317 -15.49 0.57 12.95
C TYR A 317 -16.04 -0.83 12.70
N PHE A 318 -15.22 -1.85 12.96
CA PHE A 318 -15.66 -3.24 12.91
C PHE A 318 -16.73 -3.51 13.98
N ALA A 319 -16.51 -3.08 15.22
CA ALA A 319 -17.49 -3.22 16.29
C ALA A 319 -18.80 -2.46 15.97
N GLU A 320 -18.72 -1.23 15.46
CA GLU A 320 -19.90 -0.46 15.05
C GLU A 320 -20.66 -1.12 13.88
N ALA A 321 -19.96 -1.79 12.95
CA ALA A 321 -20.61 -2.55 11.89
C ALA A 321 -21.34 -3.79 12.44
N LEU A 322 -20.78 -4.44 13.46
CA LEU A 322 -21.39 -5.59 14.13
C LEU A 322 -22.62 -5.18 14.96
N ASP A 323 -22.52 -4.10 15.73
CA ASP A 323 -23.64 -3.54 16.50
C ASP A 323 -24.84 -3.25 15.59
N ARG A 324 -24.59 -2.60 14.44
CA ARG A 324 -25.65 -2.33 13.44
C ARG A 324 -26.26 -3.59 12.83
N LEU A 325 -25.49 -4.68 12.71
CA LEU A 325 -26.03 -5.95 12.24
C LEU A 325 -26.98 -6.55 13.28
N ASN A 326 -26.59 -6.51 14.56
CA ASN A 326 -27.40 -6.96 15.68
C ASN A 326 -28.69 -6.12 15.86
N ASP A 327 -28.61 -4.80 15.68
CA ASP A 327 -29.76 -3.88 15.72
C ASP A 327 -30.83 -4.18 14.65
N ASN A 328 -30.44 -4.83 13.56
CA ASN A 328 -31.35 -5.27 12.49
C ASN A 328 -31.94 -6.66 12.76
N ASP A 329 -31.96 -7.13 14.01
CA ASP A 329 -32.43 -8.46 14.43
C ASP A 329 -31.72 -9.62 13.71
N THR A 330 -30.51 -9.40 13.17
CA THR A 330 -29.74 -10.43 12.48
C THR A 330 -28.99 -11.29 13.50
N THR A 331 -29.25 -12.59 13.52
CA THR A 331 -28.46 -13.52 14.35
C THR A 331 -27.15 -13.87 13.66
N VAL A 332 -26.02 -13.55 14.27
CA VAL A 332 -24.68 -13.89 13.73
C VAL A 332 -24.18 -15.18 14.36
N LEU A 333 -23.81 -16.15 13.54
CA LEU A 333 -23.18 -17.41 13.92
C LEU A 333 -21.82 -17.50 13.23
N HIS A 334 -20.74 -17.60 14.00
CA HIS A 334 -19.37 -17.64 13.49
C HIS A 334 -18.49 -18.56 14.35
N SER A 335 -17.40 -19.08 13.78
CA SER A 335 -16.43 -19.94 14.47
C SER A 335 -15.35 -19.18 15.26
N GLY A 336 -15.05 -17.94 14.86
CA GLY A 336 -14.06 -17.08 15.51
C GLY A 336 -14.21 -15.62 15.05
N LEU A 337 -13.53 -14.67 15.70
CA LEU A 337 -13.65 -13.26 15.32
C LEU A 337 -12.89 -12.99 14.02
N ALA A 338 -11.81 -13.72 13.75
CA ALA A 338 -11.06 -13.61 12.49
C ALA A 338 -11.89 -14.01 11.26
N ASP A 339 -12.81 -14.98 11.38
CA ASP A 339 -13.71 -15.36 10.27
C ASP A 339 -14.65 -14.22 9.92
N LEU A 340 -15.26 -13.64 10.95
CA LEU A 340 -16.18 -12.53 10.82
C LEU A 340 -15.46 -11.29 10.27
N TYR A 341 -14.22 -11.05 10.72
CA TYR A 341 -13.38 -9.97 10.20
C TYR A 341 -12.92 -10.23 8.75
N GLY A 342 -12.61 -11.48 8.38
CA GLY A 342 -12.25 -11.86 7.01
C GLY A 342 -13.40 -11.58 6.04
N LEU A 343 -14.63 -11.97 6.38
CA LEU A 343 -15.83 -11.62 5.62
C LEU A 343 -16.02 -10.10 5.51
N TYR A 344 -15.73 -9.37 6.58
CA TYR A 344 -15.82 -7.91 6.63
C TYR A 344 -14.78 -7.24 5.72
N GLU A 345 -13.52 -7.70 5.71
CA GLU A 345 -12.46 -7.18 4.84
C GLU A 345 -12.74 -7.47 3.36
N GLU A 346 -13.18 -8.70 3.05
CA GLU A 346 -13.48 -9.12 1.67
C GLU A 346 -14.62 -8.29 1.05
N ASN A 347 -15.56 -7.82 1.89
CA ASN A 347 -16.70 -6.99 1.47
C ASN A 347 -16.45 -5.48 1.70
N ASP A 348 -15.21 -5.01 1.51
CA ASP A 348 -14.82 -3.59 1.60
C ASP A 348 -15.17 -2.95 2.96
N GLU A 349 -14.83 -3.62 4.05
CA GLU A 349 -15.11 -3.19 5.44
C GLU A 349 -16.63 -3.10 5.72
N SER A 350 -17.38 -4.13 5.32
CA SER A 350 -18.84 -4.20 5.47
C SER A 350 -19.37 -5.62 5.67
N PHE A 351 -20.55 -5.76 6.29
CA PHE A 351 -21.32 -7.02 6.31
C PHE A 351 -22.40 -7.06 5.21
N TYR A 352 -22.24 -6.24 4.17
CA TYR A 352 -23.18 -6.20 3.07
C TYR A 352 -23.10 -7.49 2.23
N ALA A 353 -24.12 -8.35 2.37
CA ALA A 353 -24.19 -9.67 1.74
C ALA A 353 -24.52 -9.66 0.23
N GLY A 354 -24.67 -8.48 -0.39
CA GLY A 354 -24.88 -8.31 -1.83
C GLY A 354 -26.16 -7.57 -2.23
N ASP A 355 -26.31 -7.37 -3.54
CA ASP A 355 -27.35 -6.52 -4.14
C ASP A 355 -28.74 -7.17 -4.14
N ASP A 356 -28.80 -8.50 -4.22
CA ASP A 356 -30.01 -9.24 -4.58
C ASP A 356 -30.93 -9.62 -3.40
N SER A 357 -30.57 -9.28 -2.16
CA SER A 357 -31.35 -9.68 -0.98
C SER A 357 -31.31 -8.64 0.14
N PRO A 358 -32.40 -8.52 0.93
CA PRO A 358 -32.38 -7.74 2.17
C PRO A 358 -31.38 -8.34 3.18
N PRO A 359 -31.01 -7.60 4.25
CA PRO A 359 -30.21 -8.15 5.33
C PRO A 359 -30.79 -9.48 5.82
N PRO A 360 -29.96 -10.53 5.95
CA PRO A 360 -30.46 -11.86 6.30
C PRO A 360 -30.94 -11.87 7.76
N THR A 361 -31.94 -12.69 8.08
CA THR A 361 -32.35 -12.89 9.49
C THR A 361 -31.30 -13.64 10.32
N ALA A 362 -30.45 -14.42 9.66
CA ALA A 362 -29.32 -15.08 10.28
C ALA A 362 -28.14 -15.07 9.30
N LEU A 363 -26.96 -14.65 9.77
CA LEU A 363 -25.71 -14.69 9.04
C LEU A 363 -24.86 -15.83 9.63
N VAL A 364 -24.58 -16.84 8.82
CA VAL A 364 -23.67 -17.94 9.17
C VAL A 364 -22.36 -17.73 8.45
N VAL A 365 -21.29 -17.51 9.19
CA VAL A 365 -19.94 -17.33 8.66
C VAL A 365 -19.19 -18.65 8.78
N GLU A 366 -18.72 -19.17 7.65
CA GLU A 366 -17.92 -20.39 7.58
C GLU A 366 -16.45 -20.11 7.94
N SER A 367 -15.70 -21.14 8.35
CA SER A 367 -14.30 -21.03 8.81
C SER A 367 -13.28 -20.68 7.71
N ASP A 368 -13.69 -20.74 6.44
CA ASP A 368 -12.79 -20.58 5.30
C ASP A 368 -12.25 -19.14 5.18
N TYR A 369 -12.97 -18.14 5.73
CA TYR A 369 -12.56 -16.75 5.71
C TYR A 369 -11.33 -16.48 6.60
N SER A 370 -11.26 -17.05 7.80
CA SER A 370 -10.06 -16.90 8.65
C SER A 370 -8.86 -17.67 8.09
N GLU A 371 -9.05 -18.83 7.47
CA GLU A 371 -7.96 -19.59 6.86
C GLU A 371 -7.32 -18.79 5.72
N ALA A 372 -8.12 -18.30 4.77
CA ALA A 372 -7.63 -17.48 3.67
C ALA A 372 -6.90 -16.22 4.17
N LEU A 373 -7.45 -15.58 5.21
CA LEU A 373 -6.84 -14.40 5.83
C LEU A 373 -5.50 -14.72 6.51
N ARG A 374 -5.42 -15.80 7.30
CA ARG A 374 -4.19 -16.26 7.99
C ARG A 374 -3.10 -16.63 6.98
N VAL A 375 -3.46 -17.30 5.87
CA VAL A 375 -2.52 -17.63 4.78
C VAL A 375 -1.99 -16.37 4.11
N LYS A 376 -2.87 -15.46 3.70
CA LYS A 376 -2.53 -14.17 3.09
C LYS A 376 -1.57 -13.37 3.97
N ILE A 377 -1.84 -13.29 5.27
CA ILE A 377 -1.02 -12.53 6.24
C ILE A 377 0.32 -13.21 6.48
N SER A 378 0.33 -14.53 6.68
CA SER A 378 1.56 -15.27 6.99
C SER A 378 2.54 -15.25 5.82
N GLN A 379 2.07 -15.37 4.58
CA GLN A 379 2.91 -15.25 3.39
C GLN A 379 3.47 -13.83 3.22
N ARG A 380 2.68 -12.80 3.56
CA ARG A 380 3.11 -11.40 3.50
C ARG A 380 4.16 -11.07 4.56
N LEU A 381 3.92 -11.47 5.81
CA LEU A 381 4.82 -11.23 6.93
C LEU A 381 6.08 -12.09 6.86
N GLY A 382 5.96 -13.33 6.38
CA GLY A 382 7.04 -14.31 6.36
C GLY A 382 7.77 -14.42 7.70
N ARG A 383 7.02 -14.43 8.82
CA ARG A 383 7.55 -14.46 10.18
C ARG A 383 8.48 -15.66 10.37
N ARG A 384 9.67 -15.40 10.89
CA ARG A 384 10.74 -16.37 11.20
C ARG A 384 11.31 -16.12 12.58
N PHE A 385 12.05 -17.09 13.09
CA PHE A 385 12.77 -16.98 14.36
C PHE A 385 14.27 -17.18 14.17
N VAL A 386 15.04 -16.18 14.58
CA VAL A 386 16.50 -16.15 14.47
C VAL A 386 17.13 -16.16 15.86
N HIS A 387 18.22 -16.91 16.02
CA HIS A 387 18.96 -17.01 17.28
C HIS A 387 20.18 -16.09 17.26
N ILE A 388 20.20 -15.08 18.13
CA ILE A 388 21.31 -14.14 18.25
C ILE A 388 21.76 -14.08 19.70
N ALA A 389 23.01 -14.44 19.98
CA ALA A 389 23.60 -14.44 21.32
C ALA A 389 22.73 -15.18 22.38
N ASN A 390 22.19 -16.35 21.99
CA ASN A 390 21.30 -17.19 22.80
C ASN A 390 19.95 -16.54 23.14
N VAL A 391 19.52 -15.57 22.35
CA VAL A 391 18.19 -14.94 22.43
C VAL A 391 17.48 -15.16 21.10
N VAL A 392 16.21 -15.55 21.19
CA VAL A 392 15.33 -15.71 20.03
C VAL A 392 14.79 -14.33 19.66
N HIS A 393 14.94 -13.98 18.40
CA HIS A 393 14.38 -12.78 17.80
C HIS A 393 13.41 -13.16 16.68
N GLU A 394 12.36 -12.38 16.54
CA GLU A 394 11.45 -12.49 15.40
C GLU A 394 12.05 -11.77 14.21
N SER A 395 11.79 -12.30 13.02
CA SER A 395 12.20 -11.71 11.77
C SER A 395 11.06 -11.72 10.76
N PHE A 396 10.91 -10.65 10.00
CA PHE A 396 9.78 -10.42 9.09
C PHE A 396 10.28 -9.99 7.72
N LEU A 397 9.63 -10.47 6.66
CA LEU A 397 9.87 -10.03 5.28
C LEU A 397 9.59 -8.53 5.14
N VAL A 398 10.48 -7.84 4.43
CA VAL A 398 10.37 -6.39 4.20
C VAL A 398 9.66 -6.07 2.88
N HIS A 399 9.77 -6.97 1.89
CA HIS A 399 9.27 -6.78 0.52
C HIS A 399 8.30 -7.90 0.08
N GLY A 400 7.54 -8.42 1.04
CA GLY A 400 6.70 -9.60 0.86
C GLY A 400 7.48 -10.77 0.25
N ALA A 401 6.80 -11.61 -0.54
CA ALA A 401 7.41 -12.76 -1.21
C ALA A 401 8.33 -12.39 -2.40
N SER A 402 8.52 -11.10 -2.71
CA SER A 402 9.35 -10.65 -3.85
C SER A 402 10.84 -10.90 -3.62
N THR A 403 11.28 -10.92 -2.35
CA THR A 403 12.66 -11.21 -1.96
C THR A 403 12.67 -12.04 -0.67
N SER A 404 13.82 -12.59 -0.29
CA SER A 404 14.00 -13.20 1.04
C SER A 404 14.56 -12.24 2.09
N VAL A 405 14.55 -10.93 1.79
CA VAL A 405 15.06 -9.90 2.71
C VAL A 405 14.13 -9.76 3.90
N CYS A 406 14.67 -9.98 5.09
CA CYS A 406 13.97 -9.86 6.34
C CYS A 406 14.63 -8.82 7.26
N GLU A 407 13.84 -8.13 8.06
CA GLU A 407 14.33 -7.42 9.24
C GLU A 407 14.29 -8.35 10.45
N VAL A 408 15.30 -8.30 11.31
CA VAL A 408 15.28 -8.96 12.62
C VAL A 408 14.92 -7.94 13.70
N PHE A 409 13.85 -8.21 14.45
CA PHE A 409 13.38 -7.35 15.52
C PHE A 409 14.21 -7.56 16.80
N ALA A 410 15.37 -6.88 16.86
CA ALA A 410 16.35 -6.98 17.94
C ALA A 410 16.75 -5.61 18.53
N PRO A 411 15.80 -4.77 18.98
CA PRO A 411 16.11 -3.42 19.44
C PRO A 411 17.12 -3.44 20.62
N PRO A 412 18.09 -2.50 20.66
CA PRO A 412 18.25 -1.35 19.76
C PRO A 412 19.08 -1.64 18.49
N ARG A 413 19.44 -2.90 18.22
CA ARG A 413 20.25 -3.26 17.05
C ARG A 413 19.38 -3.23 15.79
N VAL A 414 19.95 -2.75 14.69
CA VAL A 414 19.32 -2.76 13.38
C VAL A 414 20.00 -3.85 12.55
N ILE A 415 19.28 -4.95 12.32
CA ILE A 415 19.79 -6.15 11.65
C ILE A 415 18.81 -6.56 10.57
N PHE A 416 19.34 -6.84 9.39
CA PHE A 416 18.62 -7.43 8.27
C PHE A 416 19.31 -8.71 7.84
N SER A 417 18.56 -9.60 7.21
CA SER A 417 19.09 -10.81 6.61
C SER A 417 18.47 -11.08 5.24
N ALA A 418 19.16 -11.87 4.43
CA ALA A 418 18.61 -12.48 3.24
C ALA A 418 19.00 -13.96 3.21
N GLU A 419 18.00 -14.84 3.20
CA GLU A 419 18.19 -16.28 3.28
C GLU A 419 18.04 -16.93 1.89
N PHE A 420 18.91 -17.89 1.62
CA PHE A 420 18.89 -18.82 0.49
C PHE A 420 18.91 -20.26 1.03
N PRO A 421 18.58 -21.29 0.23
CA PRO A 421 18.54 -22.68 0.70
C PRO A 421 19.79 -23.14 1.45
N ASP A 422 20.98 -22.73 0.99
CA ASP A 422 22.28 -23.18 1.55
C ASP A 422 23.16 -22.04 2.08
N PHE A 423 22.63 -20.80 2.13
CA PHE A 423 23.44 -19.61 2.44
C PHE A 423 22.62 -18.47 3.04
N THR A 424 23.18 -17.75 4.02
CA THR A 424 22.53 -16.58 4.64
C THR A 424 23.42 -15.34 4.62
N ILE A 425 22.87 -14.21 4.22
CA ILE A 425 23.52 -12.91 4.30
C ILE A 425 22.98 -12.18 5.52
N TRP A 426 23.86 -11.69 6.40
CA TRP A 426 23.51 -10.84 7.53
C TRP A 426 24.07 -9.44 7.34
N VAL A 427 23.27 -8.42 7.60
CA VAL A 427 23.70 -7.01 7.59
C VAL A 427 23.33 -6.36 8.91
N GLU A 428 24.33 -5.92 9.66
CA GLU A 428 24.14 -5.16 10.89
C GLU A 428 24.54 -3.70 10.68
N LEU A 429 23.70 -2.77 11.14
CA LEU A 429 24.00 -1.35 11.17
C LEU A 429 24.39 -0.91 12.59
N ARG A 430 25.54 -0.24 12.69
CA ARG A 430 26.00 0.45 13.90
C ARG A 430 26.05 1.95 13.63
N ALA A 431 25.03 2.65 14.11
CA ALA A 431 24.93 4.10 14.10
C ALA A 431 25.46 4.72 15.41
N SER A 432 25.65 6.04 15.40
CA SER A 432 26.16 6.82 16.53
C SER A 432 25.20 6.86 17.72
N SER A 433 23.89 6.73 17.47
CA SER A 433 22.83 6.67 18.49
C SER A 433 21.68 5.76 18.05
N ASN A 434 20.82 5.35 18.99
CA ASN A 434 19.60 4.57 18.67
C ASN A 434 18.65 5.35 17.75
N VAL A 435 18.57 6.68 17.92
CA VAL A 435 17.74 7.55 17.08
C VAL A 435 18.27 7.56 15.64
N ASP A 436 19.59 7.63 15.48
CA ASP A 436 20.22 7.55 14.17
C ASP A 436 20.07 6.16 13.55
N GLY A 437 20.10 5.09 14.36
CA GLY A 437 19.80 3.73 13.92
C GLY A 437 18.42 3.62 13.26
N ILE A 438 17.39 4.21 13.86
CA ILE A 438 16.03 4.25 13.28
C ILE A 438 16.03 5.04 11.96
N ARG A 439 16.70 6.20 11.91
CA ARG A 439 16.76 7.06 10.72
C ARG A 439 17.52 6.42 9.55
N LEU A 440 18.60 5.71 9.85
CA LEU A 440 19.52 5.13 8.87
C LEU A 440 19.18 3.66 8.53
N ARG A 441 18.08 3.13 9.10
CA ARG A 441 17.61 1.76 8.88
C ARG A 441 17.51 1.38 7.39
N SER A 442 17.05 2.30 6.54
CA SER A 442 16.92 2.09 5.09
C SER A 442 18.25 1.81 4.37
N ILE A 443 19.39 2.23 4.94
CA ILE A 443 20.72 1.91 4.40
C ILE A 443 21.03 0.42 4.61
N ALA A 444 20.67 -0.13 5.77
CA ALA A 444 20.84 -1.56 6.07
C ALA A 444 19.91 -2.42 5.20
N GLU A 445 18.66 -1.99 5.05
CA GLU A 445 17.68 -2.61 4.14
C GLU A 445 18.20 -2.64 2.70
N SER A 446 18.59 -1.47 2.15
CA SER A 446 19.15 -1.35 0.79
C SER A 446 20.40 -2.23 0.61
N SER A 447 21.32 -2.20 1.58
CA SER A 447 22.53 -3.03 1.53
C SER A 447 22.23 -4.52 1.50
N THR A 448 21.20 -4.96 2.24
CA THR A 448 20.78 -6.36 2.26
C THR A 448 20.10 -6.76 0.94
N TYR A 449 19.22 -5.90 0.41
CA TYR A 449 18.61 -6.10 -0.91
C TYR A 449 19.67 -6.23 -2.00
N TRP A 450 20.67 -5.35 -2.03
CA TRP A 450 21.70 -5.41 -3.05
C TRP A 450 22.63 -6.61 -2.88
N ALA A 451 23.01 -6.97 -1.65
CA ALA A 451 23.76 -8.20 -1.39
C ALA A 451 22.98 -9.45 -1.84
N TYR A 452 21.66 -9.48 -1.63
CA TYR A 452 20.76 -10.51 -2.15
C TYR A 452 20.78 -10.57 -3.69
N GLN A 453 20.67 -9.42 -4.38
CA GLN A 453 20.71 -9.35 -5.85
C GLN A 453 22.07 -9.80 -6.40
N ILE A 454 23.18 -9.44 -5.75
CA ILE A 454 24.52 -9.88 -6.13
C ILE A 454 24.63 -11.40 -6.00
N TYR A 455 24.20 -11.97 -4.87
CA TYR A 455 24.23 -13.42 -4.68
C TYR A 455 23.39 -14.16 -5.71
N GLN A 456 22.18 -13.65 -6.03
CA GLN A 456 21.35 -14.26 -7.07
C GLN A 456 22.00 -14.27 -8.46
N ALA A 457 22.77 -13.23 -8.80
CA ALA A 457 23.39 -13.10 -10.11
C ALA A 457 24.74 -13.82 -10.21
N GLU A 458 25.59 -13.76 -9.17
CA GLU A 458 26.93 -14.34 -9.16
C GLU A 458 27.26 -14.94 -7.77
N PRO A 459 26.68 -16.12 -7.40
CA PRO A 459 26.91 -16.76 -6.10
C PRO A 459 28.39 -17.08 -5.82
N GLU A 460 29.21 -17.26 -6.86
CA GLU A 460 30.64 -17.56 -6.77
C GLU A 460 31.43 -16.50 -6.00
N LEU A 461 30.94 -15.24 -5.97
CA LEU A 461 31.54 -14.15 -5.19
C LEU A 461 31.50 -14.39 -3.67
N PHE A 462 30.61 -15.28 -3.21
CA PHE A 462 30.45 -15.64 -1.81
C PHE A 462 31.09 -16.99 -1.46
N SER A 463 31.75 -17.65 -2.42
CA SER A 463 32.30 -18.99 -2.26
C SER A 463 33.39 -19.15 -1.18
N THR A 464 34.01 -18.04 -0.75
CA THR A 464 35.00 -18.04 0.32
C THR A 464 34.40 -18.07 1.72
N PHE A 465 33.10 -17.78 1.85
CA PHE A 465 32.37 -17.83 3.11
C PHE A 465 31.83 -19.25 3.34
N GLY A 466 31.44 -19.54 4.58
CA GLY A 466 30.79 -20.81 4.92
C GLY A 466 29.33 -20.84 4.44
N HIS A 467 28.41 -21.20 5.33
CA HIS A 467 26.97 -21.12 5.06
C HIS A 467 26.36 -19.74 5.33
N GLU A 468 27.18 -18.76 5.72
CA GLU A 468 26.73 -17.39 5.93
C GLU A 468 27.84 -16.37 5.75
N VAL A 469 27.45 -15.10 5.58
CA VAL A 469 28.34 -13.93 5.58
C VAL A 469 27.80 -12.84 6.50
N GLN A 470 28.68 -12.26 7.31
CA GLN A 470 28.37 -11.20 8.26
C GLN A 470 28.89 -9.84 7.76
N LEU A 471 28.00 -9.01 7.23
CA LEU A 471 28.28 -7.65 6.80
C LEU A 471 28.00 -6.65 7.93
N LEU A 472 28.89 -5.69 8.12
CA LEU A 472 28.73 -4.58 9.08
C LEU A 472 28.73 -3.25 8.35
N LEU A 473 27.72 -2.41 8.61
CA LEU A 473 27.67 -1.01 8.21
C LEU A 473 28.00 -0.14 9.42
N LEU A 474 29.04 0.69 9.30
CA LEU A 474 29.50 1.56 10.36
C LEU A 474 29.38 3.03 9.93
N GLU A 475 28.56 3.80 10.65
CA GLU A 475 28.52 5.25 10.49
C GLU A 475 29.82 5.85 11.04
N THR A 476 30.55 6.61 10.20
CA THR A 476 31.82 7.23 10.57
C THR A 476 31.99 8.60 9.93
N GLU A 477 32.78 9.49 10.55
CA GLU A 477 33.32 10.67 9.87
C GLU A 477 34.67 10.33 9.24
N PHE A 478 34.78 10.40 7.91
CA PHE A 478 36.03 10.06 7.22
C PHE A 478 37.15 11.04 7.62
N SER A 479 38.28 10.48 8.06
CA SER A 479 39.47 11.26 8.40
C SER A 479 40.27 11.59 7.14
N GLY A 480 40.41 12.90 6.85
CA GLY A 480 41.10 13.43 5.67
C GLY A 480 40.14 14.16 4.73
N GLY A 481 40.29 15.47 4.59
CA GLY A 481 39.32 16.36 3.94
C GLY A 481 39.19 16.28 2.40
N ASP A 482 39.57 15.17 1.77
CA ASP A 482 39.64 14.99 0.30
C ASP A 482 39.01 13.67 -0.21
N ASP A 483 38.36 12.86 0.64
CA ASP A 483 37.62 11.66 0.18
C ASP A 483 36.14 12.01 -0.05
N ASP A 484 35.78 12.26 -1.32
CA ASP A 484 34.43 12.63 -1.75
C ASP A 484 33.45 11.45 -1.77
N ARG A 485 33.93 10.21 -1.65
CA ARG A 485 33.05 9.03 -1.56
C ARG A 485 32.21 9.12 -0.31
N TRP A 486 31.00 8.57 -0.36
CA TRP A 486 30.12 8.48 0.82
C TRP A 486 30.21 7.12 1.52
N ILE A 487 30.67 6.08 0.81
CA ILE A 487 30.83 4.71 1.31
C ILE A 487 32.16 4.11 0.85
N ARG A 488 32.78 3.29 1.70
CA ARG A 488 34.03 2.56 1.40
C ARG A 488 34.15 1.29 2.23
N ARG A 489 35.07 0.40 1.84
CA ARG A 489 35.49 -0.73 2.70
C ARG A 489 36.19 -0.18 3.95
N GLY A 490 35.67 -0.54 5.12
CA GLY A 490 36.24 -0.21 6.44
C GLY A 490 37.31 -1.21 6.89
N ALA A 491 37.86 -0.99 8.07
CA ALA A 491 38.78 -1.94 8.71
C ALA A 491 38.07 -3.25 9.14
N ASP A 492 38.82 -4.32 9.34
CA ASP A 492 38.26 -5.58 9.83
C ASP A 492 37.82 -5.44 11.29
N VAL A 493 36.63 -5.96 11.59
CA VAL A 493 36.01 -5.94 12.91
C VAL A 493 35.81 -7.39 13.35
N ASP A 494 36.19 -7.70 14.59
CA ASP A 494 36.07 -9.04 15.13
C ASP A 494 34.62 -9.55 15.07
N GLY A 495 34.44 -10.78 14.60
CA GLY A 495 33.13 -11.40 14.36
C GLY A 495 32.35 -10.89 13.14
N LYS A 496 32.99 -10.12 12.24
CA LYS A 496 32.38 -9.65 10.97
C LYS A 496 33.29 -9.96 9.79
N ASP A 497 32.71 -10.49 8.71
CA ASP A 497 33.44 -10.89 7.51
C ASP A 497 33.80 -9.69 6.63
N VAL A 498 32.86 -8.73 6.50
CA VAL A 498 33.05 -7.52 5.68
C VAL A 498 32.49 -6.32 6.42
N THR A 499 33.26 -5.24 6.51
CA THR A 499 32.83 -3.97 7.11
C THR A 499 32.85 -2.86 6.09
N PHE A 500 31.75 -2.12 5.98
CA PHE A 500 31.64 -0.89 5.19
C PHE A 500 31.50 0.30 6.12
N GLU A 501 32.31 1.32 5.87
CA GLU A 501 32.21 2.61 6.55
C GLU A 501 31.46 3.58 5.63
N PHE A 502 30.49 4.31 6.18
CA PHE A 502 29.75 5.33 5.44
C PHE A 502 29.63 6.63 6.23
N LYS A 503 29.44 7.74 5.49
CA LYS A 503 29.08 9.06 6.01
C LYS A 503 27.86 9.59 5.24
N ALA A 504 27.28 10.69 5.70
CA ALA A 504 26.26 11.38 4.95
C ALA A 504 26.80 11.75 3.54
N PRO A 505 26.14 11.31 2.45
CA PRO A 505 26.57 11.63 1.10
C PRO A 505 26.46 13.13 0.82
N SER A 506 27.34 13.62 -0.05
CA SER A 506 27.20 14.97 -0.62
C SER A 506 25.94 15.06 -1.48
N LYS A 507 25.42 16.27 -1.64
CA LYS A 507 24.26 16.51 -2.50
C LYS A 507 24.60 16.07 -3.93
N PRO A 508 23.85 15.13 -4.54
CA PRO A 508 24.05 14.75 -5.92
C PRO A 508 23.90 15.97 -6.84
N GLU A 509 24.74 16.07 -7.88
CA GLU A 509 24.53 17.08 -8.91
C GLU A 509 23.20 16.84 -9.61
N ARG A 510 22.53 17.91 -10.08
CA ARG A 510 21.23 17.81 -10.75
C ARG A 510 21.26 16.95 -12.03
N SER A 511 22.43 16.76 -12.61
CA SER A 511 22.72 15.93 -13.80
C SER A 511 23.01 14.46 -13.46
N SER A 512 23.14 14.10 -12.18
CA SER A 512 23.44 12.73 -11.74
C SER A 512 22.28 11.80 -12.06
N VAL A 513 22.60 10.54 -12.36
CA VAL A 513 21.57 9.52 -12.54
C VAL A 513 20.85 9.22 -11.21
N PRO A 514 19.54 8.90 -11.22
CA PRO A 514 18.74 8.80 -10.00
C PRO A 514 19.24 7.79 -8.97
N ASN A 515 19.92 6.72 -9.42
CA ASN A 515 20.47 5.65 -8.60
C ASN A 515 22.00 5.73 -8.38
N ALA A 516 22.60 6.93 -8.50
CA ALA A 516 24.04 7.11 -8.32
C ALA A 516 24.58 6.52 -7.00
N LEU A 517 23.84 6.70 -5.90
CA LEU A 517 24.25 6.20 -4.59
C LEU A 517 24.19 4.68 -4.49
N ASP A 518 23.13 4.05 -5.00
CA ASP A 518 23.04 2.60 -5.06
C ASP A 518 24.13 2.01 -5.95
N ARG A 519 24.48 2.68 -7.06
CA ARG A 519 25.61 2.28 -7.91
C ARG A 519 26.94 2.33 -7.16
N ASP A 520 27.20 3.39 -6.38
CA ASP A 520 28.39 3.49 -5.53
C ASP A 520 28.42 2.38 -4.48
N LEU A 521 27.31 2.13 -3.79
CA LEU A 521 27.15 1.06 -2.80
C LEU A 521 27.48 -0.31 -3.42
N VAL A 522 26.84 -0.63 -4.55
CA VAL A 522 27.04 -1.92 -5.22
C VAL A 522 28.44 -2.05 -5.80
N ALA A 523 29.04 -0.99 -6.34
CA ALA A 523 30.41 -1.01 -6.81
C ALA A 523 31.42 -1.30 -5.67
N VAL A 524 31.20 -0.71 -4.50
CA VAL A 524 32.03 -0.97 -3.30
C VAL A 524 31.82 -2.40 -2.79
N MET A 525 30.59 -2.93 -2.83
CA MET A 525 30.31 -4.33 -2.47
C MET A 525 30.97 -5.32 -3.44
N LEU A 526 30.76 -5.15 -4.75
CA LEU A 526 31.33 -6.02 -5.79
C LEU A 526 32.86 -6.05 -5.74
N SER A 527 33.50 -4.88 -5.63
CA SER A 527 34.96 -4.81 -5.52
C SER A 527 35.48 -5.51 -4.26
N SER A 528 34.81 -5.34 -3.12
CA SER A 528 35.17 -6.01 -1.86
C SER A 528 35.00 -7.53 -1.95
N LEU A 529 33.88 -8.02 -2.49
CA LEU A 529 33.60 -9.45 -2.63
C LEU A 529 34.55 -10.11 -3.64
N ARG A 530 34.79 -9.50 -4.81
CA ARG A 530 35.77 -10.00 -5.80
C ARG A 530 37.18 -10.10 -5.20
N HIS A 531 37.58 -9.13 -4.38
CA HIS A 531 38.88 -9.13 -3.72
C HIS A 531 39.02 -10.32 -2.76
N LEU A 532 37.99 -10.57 -1.96
CA LEU A 532 37.94 -11.70 -1.03
C LEU A 532 37.90 -13.05 -1.76
N ALA A 533 37.15 -13.14 -2.86
CA ALA A 533 37.08 -14.33 -3.72
C ALA A 533 38.36 -14.60 -4.55
N GLY A 534 39.34 -13.68 -4.53
CA GLY A 534 40.56 -13.79 -5.33
C GLY A 534 40.32 -13.68 -6.85
N MET A 535 39.21 -13.05 -7.26
CA MET A 535 38.84 -12.86 -8.66
C MET A 535 39.45 -11.57 -9.23
N SER A 536 39.79 -11.58 -10.53
CA SER A 536 40.32 -10.40 -11.22
C SER A 536 39.31 -9.27 -11.29
N HIS A 537 39.75 -8.05 -10.99
CA HIS A 537 38.93 -6.84 -11.06
C HIS A 537 38.82 -6.32 -12.51
N PRO A 538 37.61 -6.21 -13.08
CA PRO A 538 37.40 -5.26 -14.17
C PRO A 538 37.61 -3.83 -13.65
N ASP A 539 38.00 -2.90 -14.52
CA ASP A 539 38.05 -1.47 -14.16
C ASP A 539 36.66 -1.01 -13.68
N HIS A 540 36.61 -0.27 -12.56
CA HIS A 540 35.38 0.13 -11.85
C HIS A 540 34.28 0.75 -12.74
N GLU A 541 34.64 1.39 -13.86
CA GLU A 541 33.71 2.03 -14.80
C GLU A 541 33.09 1.05 -15.82
N SER A 542 33.45 -0.23 -15.80
CA SER A 542 33.07 -1.21 -16.83
C SER A 542 32.80 -2.62 -16.30
N ASP A 543 32.39 -2.75 -15.02
CA ASP A 543 31.90 -4.04 -14.51
C ASP A 543 30.52 -4.33 -15.15
N PRO A 544 30.41 -5.35 -16.05
CA PRO A 544 29.16 -5.65 -16.71
C PRO A 544 28.08 -6.11 -15.72
N LEU A 545 28.45 -6.65 -14.56
CA LEU A 545 27.48 -7.02 -13.54
C LEU A 545 26.86 -5.78 -12.88
N LEU A 546 27.63 -4.70 -12.70
CA LEU A 546 27.10 -3.43 -12.18
C LEU A 546 26.03 -2.85 -13.11
N GLU A 547 26.26 -2.90 -14.43
CA GLU A 547 25.29 -2.42 -15.43
C GLU A 547 24.03 -3.30 -15.52
N VAL A 548 24.14 -4.59 -15.21
CA VAL A 548 22.99 -5.50 -15.17
C VAL A 548 22.18 -5.35 -13.87
N LEU A 549 22.86 -5.26 -12.73
CA LEU A 549 22.22 -5.16 -11.42
C LEU A 549 21.65 -3.77 -11.15
N VAL A 550 22.40 -2.73 -11.49
CA VAL A 550 22.07 -1.34 -11.18
C VAL A 550 22.24 -0.45 -12.42
N PRO A 551 21.51 -0.74 -13.53
CA PRO A 551 21.57 0.08 -14.74
C PRO A 551 21.25 1.55 -14.41
N PRO A 552 21.90 2.54 -15.04
CA PRO A 552 21.61 3.95 -14.76
C PRO A 552 20.12 4.26 -14.96
N GLY A 553 19.44 4.74 -13.91
CA GLY A 553 18.00 4.99 -13.93
C GLY A 553 17.30 4.82 -12.58
N GLU A 554 16.04 4.39 -12.60
CA GLU A 554 15.18 4.30 -11.42
C GLU A 554 15.38 3.05 -10.56
N ARG A 555 16.24 2.11 -10.95
CA ARG A 555 16.51 0.91 -10.12
C ARG A 555 17.40 1.31 -8.92
N ARG A 556 16.76 1.74 -7.82
CA ARG A 556 17.36 2.21 -6.56
C ARG A 556 16.55 1.77 -5.35
N MET A 557 17.22 1.63 -4.21
CA MET A 557 16.62 1.45 -2.89
C MET A 557 16.90 2.65 -1.97
N LEU A 558 17.94 3.44 -2.25
CA LEU A 558 18.26 4.65 -1.48
C LEU A 558 17.52 5.87 -2.01
N HIS A 559 16.72 6.48 -1.14
CA HIS A 559 16.00 7.73 -1.43
C HIS A 559 16.46 8.83 -0.47
N ILE A 560 17.17 9.83 -0.99
CA ILE A 560 17.56 11.00 -0.21
C ILE A 560 16.47 12.06 -0.29
N VAL A 561 16.05 12.52 0.88
CA VAL A 561 15.18 13.67 1.05
C VAL A 561 15.92 14.73 1.85
N GLN A 562 16.07 15.93 1.28
CA GLN A 562 16.70 17.08 1.93
C GLN A 562 15.67 18.17 2.24
N SER A 563 15.54 18.55 3.51
CA SER A 563 14.55 19.53 3.98
C SER A 563 14.77 20.95 3.45
N ASP A 564 16.02 21.33 3.19
CA ASP A 564 16.42 22.65 2.70
C ASP A 564 16.19 22.82 1.20
N VAL A 565 15.94 21.71 0.48
CA VAL A 565 15.75 21.69 -0.98
C VAL A 565 14.31 21.38 -1.36
N ASP A 566 13.67 20.46 -0.64
CA ASP A 566 12.31 20.01 -0.94
C ASP A 566 11.46 19.92 0.32
N LEU A 567 10.78 21.03 0.62
CA LEU A 567 9.87 21.12 1.76
C LEU A 567 8.69 20.14 1.64
N ILE A 568 8.29 19.74 0.43
CA ILE A 568 7.20 18.79 0.22
C ILE A 568 7.61 17.40 0.73
N ALA A 569 8.86 17.03 0.44
CA ALA A 569 9.44 15.77 0.86
C ALA A 569 9.74 15.71 2.37
N TRP A 570 9.84 16.85 3.06
CA TRP A 570 10.10 16.86 4.50
C TRP A 570 8.90 16.33 5.30
N PRO A 571 9.06 15.41 6.28
CA PRO A 571 7.95 14.86 7.06
C PRO A 571 7.38 15.81 8.13
N GLY A 572 8.09 16.86 8.54
CA GLY A 572 7.59 17.82 9.54
C GLY A 572 7.15 17.16 10.86
N ALA A 573 6.15 17.73 11.52
CA ALA A 573 5.41 17.16 12.64
C ALA A 573 3.99 16.76 12.21
N LEU A 574 3.89 16.18 11.00
CA LEU A 574 2.62 15.80 10.41
C LEU A 574 2.01 14.57 11.12
N PRO A 575 0.66 14.52 11.27
CA PRO A 575 -0.01 13.31 11.71
C PRO A 575 0.08 12.21 10.63
N PRO A 576 -0.19 10.94 10.97
CA PRO A 576 -0.38 9.89 9.97
C PRO A 576 -1.42 10.30 8.93
N ASP A 577 -1.17 9.98 7.65
CA ASP A 577 -2.13 10.24 6.61
C ASP A 577 -3.40 9.40 6.81
N ARG A 578 -4.54 9.96 6.45
CA ARG A 578 -5.84 9.30 6.57
C ARG A 578 -6.56 9.34 5.24
N THR A 579 -6.85 8.16 4.71
CA THR A 579 -7.65 8.00 3.50
C THR A 579 -9.12 7.74 3.84
N VAL A 580 -9.99 7.74 2.83
CA VAL A 580 -11.41 7.42 3.01
C VAL A 580 -11.56 5.97 3.50
N SER A 581 -12.18 5.77 4.67
CA SER A 581 -12.49 4.44 5.22
C SER A 581 -13.64 3.77 4.46
N GLY A 582 -13.49 2.48 4.15
CA GLY A 582 -14.54 1.67 3.55
C GLY A 582 -15.73 1.50 4.49
N ALA A 583 -15.46 1.29 5.77
CA ALA A 583 -16.49 1.16 6.81
C ALA A 583 -17.42 2.37 6.89
N VAL A 584 -16.83 3.57 6.87
CA VAL A 584 -17.56 4.84 6.87
C VAL A 584 -18.40 4.99 5.61
N ILE A 585 -17.85 4.65 4.44
CA ILE A 585 -18.58 4.71 3.17
C ILE A 585 -19.74 3.72 3.16
N SER A 586 -19.53 2.48 3.61
CA SER A 586 -20.59 1.47 3.70
C SER A 586 -21.74 1.99 4.56
N LYS A 587 -21.44 2.53 5.75
CA LYS A 587 -22.45 3.12 6.63
C LYS A 587 -23.22 4.24 5.96
N LEU A 588 -22.52 5.14 5.29
CA LEU A 588 -23.12 6.25 4.57
C LEU A 588 -24.05 5.78 3.43
N LEU A 589 -23.68 4.70 2.72
CA LEU A 589 -24.50 4.12 1.65
C LEU A 589 -25.77 3.44 2.18
N ASP A 590 -25.72 2.81 3.35
CA ASP A 590 -26.91 2.27 4.04
C ASP A 590 -27.89 3.40 4.41
N GLU A 591 -27.38 4.46 5.04
CA GLU A 591 -28.18 5.60 5.48
C GLU A 591 -28.77 6.37 4.28
N LEU A 592 -28.00 6.51 3.19
CA LEU A 592 -28.49 7.07 1.93
C LEU A 592 -29.62 6.20 1.34
N GLY A 593 -29.46 4.87 1.31
CA GLY A 593 -30.49 3.96 0.83
C GLY A 593 -31.78 4.06 1.64
N ALA A 594 -31.66 4.13 2.97
CA ALA A 594 -32.77 4.36 3.88
C ALA A 594 -33.48 5.70 3.59
N HIS A 595 -32.73 6.78 3.42
CA HIS A 595 -33.28 8.10 3.07
C HIS A 595 -34.06 8.06 1.75
N LEU A 596 -33.48 7.49 0.68
CA LEU A 596 -34.14 7.40 -0.62
C LEU A 596 -35.45 6.61 -0.56
N ARG A 597 -35.50 5.55 0.23
CA ARG A 597 -36.69 4.70 0.38
C ARG A 597 -37.75 5.33 1.27
N LEU A 598 -37.36 5.77 2.46
CA LEU A 598 -38.28 6.18 3.52
C LEU A 598 -38.72 7.63 3.36
N ASP A 599 -37.80 8.53 2.99
CA ASP A 599 -38.05 9.97 2.94
C ASP A 599 -38.38 10.43 1.51
N CYS A 600 -37.67 9.92 0.49
CA CYS A 600 -37.95 10.24 -0.91
C CYS A 600 -39.00 9.31 -1.56
N GLY A 601 -39.39 8.22 -0.89
CA GLY A 601 -40.42 7.29 -1.38
C GLY A 601 -40.02 6.50 -2.63
N ARG A 602 -38.71 6.31 -2.89
CA ARG A 602 -38.22 5.55 -4.04
C ARG A 602 -38.45 4.04 -3.83
N PRO A 603 -39.22 3.36 -4.70
CA PRO A 603 -39.43 1.92 -4.58
C PRO A 603 -38.20 1.14 -5.03
N VAL A 604 -38.06 -0.10 -4.56
CA VAL A 604 -37.09 -1.08 -5.07
C VAL A 604 -37.34 -1.29 -6.57
N GLY A 605 -36.27 -1.24 -7.38
CA GLY A 605 -36.31 -1.41 -8.83
C GLY A 605 -35.50 -0.36 -9.59
N ALA A 606 -35.55 -0.46 -10.93
CA ALA A 606 -34.78 0.42 -11.82
C ALA A 606 -35.27 1.88 -11.81
N VAL A 607 -34.32 2.81 -11.82
CA VAL A 607 -34.57 4.24 -11.98
C VAL A 607 -34.67 4.58 -13.48
N PRO A 608 -35.78 5.21 -13.92
CA PRO A 608 -35.94 5.61 -15.32
C PRO A 608 -34.79 6.48 -15.82
N SER A 609 -34.34 6.27 -17.06
CA SER A 609 -33.20 6.99 -17.65
C SER A 609 -33.35 8.52 -17.62
N SER A 610 -34.58 9.02 -17.77
CA SER A 610 -34.89 10.45 -17.69
C SER A 610 -34.74 11.06 -16.29
N GLU A 611 -34.74 10.24 -15.24
CA GLU A 611 -34.69 10.68 -13.84
C GLU A 611 -33.32 10.49 -13.20
N ARG A 612 -32.41 9.71 -13.79
CA ARG A 612 -31.11 9.34 -13.19
C ARG A 612 -30.30 10.56 -12.72
N THR A 613 -30.14 11.56 -13.59
CA THR A 613 -29.42 12.80 -13.25
C THR A 613 -30.14 13.64 -12.19
N ALA A 614 -31.48 13.64 -12.20
CA ALA A 614 -32.26 14.37 -11.21
C ALA A 614 -32.16 13.70 -9.83
N LEU A 615 -32.23 12.38 -9.76
CA LEU A 615 -32.03 11.60 -8.52
C LEU A 615 -30.64 11.86 -7.93
N LEU A 616 -29.58 11.78 -8.74
CA LEU A 616 -28.22 12.04 -8.26
C LEU A 616 -28.06 13.47 -7.71
N ASN A 617 -28.55 14.48 -8.43
CA ASN A 617 -28.29 15.87 -8.06
C ASN A 617 -29.23 16.39 -6.96
N ASN A 618 -30.51 16.02 -7.00
CA ASN A 618 -31.55 16.64 -6.17
C ASN A 618 -31.92 15.81 -4.94
N GLU A 619 -31.64 14.51 -4.92
CA GLU A 619 -31.95 13.63 -3.78
C GLU A 619 -30.64 13.16 -3.12
N VAL A 620 -29.74 12.54 -3.89
CA VAL A 620 -28.50 11.96 -3.34
C VAL A 620 -27.51 13.03 -2.88
N VAL A 621 -27.06 13.89 -3.80
CA VAL A 621 -26.08 14.94 -3.47
C VAL A 621 -26.68 15.98 -2.51
N ALA A 622 -27.99 16.23 -2.58
CA ALA A 622 -28.68 17.11 -1.63
C ALA A 622 -28.60 16.57 -0.20
N TYR A 623 -28.95 15.29 0.00
CA TYR A 623 -28.84 14.60 1.29
C TYR A 623 -27.41 14.66 1.85
N LEU A 624 -26.41 14.30 1.04
CA LEU A 624 -25.00 14.32 1.44
C LEU A 624 -24.54 15.72 1.85
N ARG A 625 -24.97 16.76 1.11
CA ARG A 625 -24.65 18.16 1.45
C ARG A 625 -25.29 18.58 2.77
N GLU A 626 -26.57 18.28 2.98
CA GLU A 626 -27.27 18.64 4.22
C GLU A 626 -26.62 17.99 5.44
N ARG A 627 -26.28 16.71 5.32
CA ARG A 627 -25.57 15.99 6.37
C ARG A 627 -24.20 16.58 6.65
N LEU A 628 -23.41 16.83 5.61
CA LEU A 628 -22.09 17.46 5.75
C LEU A 628 -22.19 18.82 6.46
N MET A 629 -23.15 19.66 6.03
CA MET A 629 -23.37 20.97 6.64
C MET A 629 -23.78 20.87 8.10
N THR A 630 -24.64 19.91 8.44
CA THR A 630 -25.08 19.65 9.82
C THR A 630 -23.89 19.30 10.71
N ASP A 631 -23.07 18.33 10.28
CA ASP A 631 -21.90 17.89 11.04
C ASP A 631 -20.89 19.03 11.25
N LEU A 632 -20.67 19.86 10.22
CA LEU A 632 -19.73 20.99 10.30
C LEU A 632 -20.14 22.07 11.32
N THR A 633 -21.43 22.24 11.63
CA THR A 633 -21.89 23.26 12.59
C THR A 633 -21.44 22.99 14.03
N ALA A 634 -21.04 21.76 14.34
CA ALA A 634 -20.65 21.37 15.69
C ALA A 634 -19.26 21.90 16.11
N TYR A 635 -18.42 22.33 15.16
CA TYR A 635 -17.00 22.61 15.40
C TYR A 635 -16.63 24.09 15.42
N ASP A 636 -15.54 24.41 16.11
CA ASP A 636 -14.86 25.70 15.94
C ASP A 636 -14.23 25.75 14.54
N GLY A 637 -14.61 26.75 13.76
CA GLY A 637 -14.16 26.85 12.37
C GLY A 637 -12.66 27.04 12.23
N ALA A 638 -12.00 27.74 13.16
CA ALA A 638 -10.55 27.98 13.10
C ALA A 638 -9.77 26.70 13.45
N ALA A 639 -10.12 26.03 14.55
CA ALA A 639 -9.51 24.76 14.94
C ALA A 639 -9.75 23.66 13.90
N LEU A 640 -10.96 23.60 13.32
CA LEU A 640 -11.26 22.66 12.24
C LEU A 640 -10.42 22.96 10.99
N LEU A 641 -10.26 24.23 10.60
CA LEU A 641 -9.40 24.58 9.47
C LEU A 641 -7.94 24.21 9.71
N GLU A 642 -7.41 24.50 10.90
CA GLU A 642 -6.04 24.15 11.26
C GLU A 642 -5.82 22.64 11.15
N TYR A 643 -6.75 21.84 11.69
CA TYR A 643 -6.72 20.38 11.57
C TYR A 643 -6.83 19.91 10.12
N LEU A 644 -7.78 20.43 9.33
CA LEU A 644 -7.98 20.03 7.93
C LEU A 644 -6.77 20.38 7.06
N ILE A 645 -6.14 21.54 7.28
CA ILE A 645 -4.92 21.93 6.59
C ILE A 645 -3.79 20.97 6.95
N CYS A 646 -3.60 20.68 8.24
CA CYS A 646 -2.58 19.73 8.69
C CYS A 646 -2.79 18.33 8.10
N ALA A 647 -4.03 17.83 8.07
CA ALA A 647 -4.37 16.57 7.43
C ALA A 647 -4.12 16.58 5.91
N ASN A 648 -4.40 17.70 5.23
CA ASN A 648 -4.06 17.87 3.82
C ASN A 648 -2.54 17.93 3.58
N GLU A 649 -1.78 18.57 4.45
CA GLU A 649 -0.31 18.58 4.41
C GLU A 649 0.27 17.16 4.56
N SER A 650 -0.31 16.34 5.44
CA SER A 650 0.02 14.91 5.58
C SER A 650 -0.24 14.13 4.29
N LEU A 651 -1.44 14.28 3.70
CA LEU A 651 -1.77 13.67 2.40
C LEU A 651 -0.84 14.12 1.27
N LEU A 652 -0.47 15.41 1.24
CA LEU A 652 0.46 15.96 0.24
C LEU A 652 1.85 15.36 0.36
N HIS A 653 2.38 15.27 1.57
CA HIS A 653 3.67 14.67 1.86
C HIS A 653 3.68 13.18 1.50
N HIS A 654 2.70 12.43 1.99
CA HIS A 654 2.60 10.98 1.74
C HIS A 654 2.47 10.69 0.23
N HIS A 655 1.59 11.40 -0.46
CA HIS A 655 1.42 11.26 -1.91
C HIS A 655 2.73 11.55 -2.67
N TYR A 656 3.48 12.57 -2.24
CA TYR A 656 4.77 12.89 -2.85
C TYR A 656 5.78 11.75 -2.65
N VAL A 657 5.93 11.26 -1.42
CA VAL A 657 6.87 10.18 -1.09
C VAL A 657 6.53 8.89 -1.85
N GLU A 658 5.26 8.47 -1.85
CA GLU A 658 4.82 7.27 -2.57
C GLU A 658 5.05 7.40 -4.08
N ARG A 659 4.75 8.57 -4.66
CA ARG A 659 4.97 8.82 -6.08
C ARG A 659 6.45 8.75 -6.45
N VAL A 660 7.33 9.35 -5.64
CA VAL A 660 8.78 9.31 -5.89
C VAL A 660 9.33 7.89 -5.76
N ARG A 661 8.76 7.07 -4.86
CA ARG A 661 9.16 5.67 -4.69
C ARG A 661 8.61 4.72 -5.74
N TYR A 662 7.50 5.06 -6.41
CA TYR A 662 6.83 4.14 -7.33
C TYR A 662 7.73 3.62 -8.47
N PRO A 663 8.45 4.47 -9.23
CA PRO A 663 9.30 3.99 -10.33
C PRO A 663 10.39 3.04 -9.86
N SER A 664 11.00 3.33 -8.70
CA SER A 664 12.02 2.48 -8.10
C SER A 664 11.48 1.16 -7.59
N THR A 665 10.31 1.16 -6.93
CA THR A 665 9.66 -0.07 -6.49
C THR A 665 9.32 -0.94 -7.71
N LEU A 666 8.79 -0.34 -8.77
CA LEU A 666 8.51 -1.04 -10.02
C LEU A 666 9.78 -1.62 -10.67
N ALA A 667 10.87 -0.84 -10.71
CA ALA A 667 12.15 -1.27 -11.29
C ALA A 667 12.86 -2.35 -10.46
N CYS A 668 12.73 -2.33 -9.13
CA CYS A 668 13.37 -3.27 -8.22
C CYS A 668 12.62 -4.59 -8.06
N PHE A 669 11.27 -4.58 -8.12
CA PHE A 669 10.44 -5.75 -7.81
C PHE A 669 9.56 -6.25 -8.97
N GLY A 670 9.36 -5.44 -10.02
CA GLY A 670 8.51 -5.79 -11.15
C GLY A 670 7.01 -5.54 -10.90
N GLN A 671 6.23 -5.48 -11.99
CA GLN A 671 4.81 -5.07 -11.97
C GLN A 671 3.89 -6.03 -11.22
N ASP A 672 4.22 -7.33 -11.23
CA ASP A 672 3.39 -8.38 -10.63
C ASP A 672 3.63 -8.51 -9.11
N SER A 673 4.58 -7.77 -8.53
CA SER A 673 4.85 -7.83 -7.10
C SER A 673 3.71 -7.23 -6.28
N GLN A 674 3.43 -7.84 -5.13
CA GLN A 674 2.41 -7.36 -4.21
C GLN A 674 2.70 -5.93 -3.73
N ASP A 675 3.98 -5.60 -3.50
CA ASP A 675 4.40 -4.26 -3.05
C ASP A 675 4.05 -3.17 -4.06
N VAL A 676 4.26 -3.43 -5.36
CA VAL A 676 3.92 -2.48 -6.43
C VAL A 676 2.40 -2.31 -6.53
N GLN A 677 1.64 -3.40 -6.43
CA GLN A 677 0.19 -3.35 -6.46
C GLN A 677 -0.39 -2.61 -5.26
N ASP A 678 0.13 -2.84 -4.06
CA ASP A 678 -0.32 -2.17 -2.84
C ASP A 678 0.07 -0.70 -2.83
N LEU A 679 1.27 -0.35 -3.32
CA LEU A 679 1.66 1.04 -3.52
C LEU A 679 0.74 1.75 -4.51
N ALA A 680 0.38 1.11 -5.63
CA ALA A 680 -0.57 1.67 -6.60
C ALA A 680 -1.96 1.91 -5.96
N LYS A 681 -2.46 0.95 -5.17
CA LYS A 681 -3.72 1.08 -4.43
C LYS A 681 -3.68 2.24 -3.43
N ARG A 682 -2.59 2.39 -2.68
CA ARG A 682 -2.42 3.52 -1.73
C ARG A 682 -2.38 4.87 -2.45
N ILE A 683 -1.61 5.01 -3.54
CA ILE A 683 -1.59 6.23 -4.35
C ILE A 683 -3.00 6.62 -4.81
N ALA A 684 -3.81 5.65 -5.23
CA ALA A 684 -5.21 5.89 -5.64
C ALA A 684 -6.11 6.33 -4.47
N LYS A 685 -6.01 5.68 -3.31
CA LYS A 685 -6.74 6.06 -2.08
C LYS A 685 -6.35 7.47 -1.61
N THR A 686 -5.06 7.78 -1.55
CA THR A 686 -4.50 9.08 -1.17
C THR A 686 -4.92 10.19 -2.13
N THR A 687 -4.98 9.90 -3.43
CA THR A 687 -5.48 10.85 -4.45
C THR A 687 -6.94 11.21 -4.21
N THR A 688 -7.78 10.21 -3.92
CA THR A 688 -9.21 10.41 -3.62
C THR A 688 -9.38 11.26 -2.36
N ALA A 689 -8.68 10.89 -1.28
CA ALA A 689 -8.68 11.64 -0.02
C ALA A 689 -8.19 13.08 -0.20
N SER A 690 -7.17 13.32 -1.04
CA SER A 690 -6.64 14.66 -1.31
C SER A 690 -7.66 15.57 -1.99
N VAL A 691 -8.51 15.05 -2.89
CA VAL A 691 -9.58 15.85 -3.51
C VAL A 691 -10.66 16.20 -2.47
N ALA A 692 -11.08 15.22 -1.67
CA ALA A 692 -12.09 15.40 -0.63
C ALA A 692 -11.62 16.35 0.49
N SER A 693 -10.37 16.22 0.94
CA SER A 693 -9.78 17.07 1.98
C SER A 693 -9.71 18.54 1.56
N ARG A 694 -9.22 18.82 0.34
CA ARG A 694 -9.24 20.19 -0.22
C ARG A 694 -10.65 20.75 -0.33
N PHE A 695 -11.62 19.93 -0.73
CA PHE A 695 -13.01 20.35 -0.78
C PHE A 695 -13.54 20.75 0.61
N LEU A 696 -13.22 19.99 1.66
CA LEU A 696 -13.57 20.34 3.04
C LEU A 696 -12.93 21.66 3.46
N ILE A 697 -11.64 21.89 3.17
CA ILE A 697 -10.97 23.17 3.45
C ILE A 697 -11.68 24.31 2.73
N GLU A 698 -11.98 24.14 1.44
CA GLU A 698 -12.68 25.14 0.62
C GLU A 698 -14.07 25.47 1.20
N LEU A 699 -14.82 24.46 1.63
CA LEU A 699 -16.15 24.61 2.21
C LEU A 699 -16.11 25.29 3.59
N VAL A 700 -15.23 24.84 4.48
CA VAL A 700 -15.11 25.39 5.84
C VAL A 700 -14.55 26.81 5.81
N SER A 701 -13.63 27.12 4.88
CA SER A 701 -13.09 28.49 4.70
C SER A 701 -14.19 29.50 4.33
N ALA A 702 -15.21 29.04 3.61
CA ALA A 702 -16.34 29.85 3.19
C ALA A 702 -17.37 30.03 4.31
N ILE A 703 -17.66 28.99 5.09
CA ILE A 703 -18.71 29.02 6.11
C ILE A 703 -18.20 29.64 7.42
N GLN A 704 -17.02 29.20 7.87
CA GLN A 704 -16.39 29.47 9.16
C GLN A 704 -17.36 29.27 10.34
N PRO A 705 -17.64 28.00 10.72
CA PRO A 705 -18.49 27.66 11.85
C PRO A 705 -18.03 28.33 13.16
N GLY A 706 -18.98 28.60 14.08
CA GLY A 706 -18.73 29.39 15.29
C GLY A 706 -18.88 28.64 16.62
N SER A 707 -18.76 27.30 16.62
CA SER A 707 -18.77 26.50 17.86
C SER A 707 -17.40 26.56 18.58
N ILE A 708 -17.22 25.78 19.65
CA ILE A 708 -15.96 25.68 20.43
C ILE A 708 -15.37 24.26 20.46
N ALA A 709 -16.02 23.28 19.81
CA ALA A 709 -15.56 21.89 19.82
C ALA A 709 -14.45 21.64 18.79
N VAL A 710 -13.47 20.81 19.16
CA VAL A 710 -12.38 20.33 18.30
C VAL A 710 -12.84 19.06 17.56
N PRO A 711 -12.45 18.82 16.30
CA PRO A 711 -12.79 17.59 15.59
C PRO A 711 -12.13 16.35 16.20
N THR A 712 -12.87 15.23 16.21
CA THR A 712 -12.35 13.89 16.56
C THR A 712 -11.92 13.16 15.27
N LEU A 713 -11.06 12.14 15.39
CA LEU A 713 -10.59 11.35 14.23
C LEU A 713 -11.75 10.69 13.49
N GLU A 714 -12.67 10.06 14.22
CA GLU A 714 -13.83 9.40 13.63
C GLU A 714 -14.72 10.40 12.86
N LYS A 715 -14.88 11.61 13.40
CA LYS A 715 -15.69 12.64 12.74
C LYS A 715 -15.00 13.20 11.52
N TYR A 716 -13.68 13.34 11.54
CA TYR A 716 -12.92 13.66 10.34
C TYR A 716 -13.12 12.59 9.24
N ASP A 717 -13.03 11.30 9.57
CA ASP A 717 -13.24 10.24 8.59
C ASP A 717 -14.67 10.26 8.01
N SER A 718 -15.67 10.57 8.85
CA SER A 718 -17.06 10.80 8.42
C SER A 718 -17.18 11.98 7.44
N LEU A 719 -16.60 13.14 7.77
CA LEU A 719 -16.59 14.32 6.90
C LEU A 719 -15.89 14.02 5.56
N LEU A 720 -14.74 13.33 5.62
CA LEU A 720 -13.96 12.95 4.45
C LEU A 720 -14.73 11.95 3.56
N GLY A 721 -15.42 10.97 4.17
CA GLY A 721 -16.27 10.01 3.47
C GLY A 721 -17.44 10.67 2.75
N ILE A 722 -18.17 11.57 3.43
CA ILE A 722 -19.26 12.34 2.81
C ILE A 722 -18.74 13.22 1.66
N ALA A 723 -17.63 13.92 1.88
CA ALA A 723 -16.97 14.73 0.86
C ALA A 723 -16.56 13.90 -0.37
N SER A 724 -16.00 12.70 -0.15
CA SER A 724 -15.64 11.76 -1.21
C SER A 724 -16.87 11.31 -2.01
N GLU A 725 -17.98 10.96 -1.35
CA GLU A 725 -19.19 10.56 -2.05
C GLU A 725 -19.84 11.70 -2.84
N ILE A 726 -19.79 12.94 -2.33
CA ILE A 726 -20.22 14.12 -3.10
C ILE A 726 -19.40 14.24 -4.40
N VAL A 727 -18.08 14.04 -4.34
CA VAL A 727 -17.18 14.06 -5.51
C VAL A 727 -17.54 12.92 -6.47
N ASN A 728 -17.66 11.69 -5.98
CA ASN A 728 -17.93 10.50 -6.78
C ASN A 728 -19.28 10.59 -7.51
N LYS A 729 -20.36 10.98 -6.82
CA LYS A 729 -21.67 11.17 -7.45
C LYS A 729 -21.68 12.35 -8.42
N GLY A 730 -20.88 13.39 -8.15
CA GLY A 730 -20.66 14.50 -9.07
C GLY A 730 -20.00 14.05 -10.39
N PHE A 731 -18.96 13.22 -10.32
CA PHE A 731 -18.34 12.61 -11.51
C PHE A 731 -19.34 11.75 -12.30
N LEU A 732 -20.08 10.88 -11.61
CA LEU A 732 -21.09 10.03 -12.24
C LEU A 732 -22.18 10.84 -12.96
N SER A 733 -22.66 11.91 -12.31
CA SER A 733 -23.65 12.83 -12.87
C SER A 733 -23.14 13.54 -14.13
N ASP A 734 -21.90 14.07 -14.11
CA ASP A 734 -21.29 14.69 -15.30
C ASP A 734 -21.05 13.65 -16.42
N ALA A 735 -20.70 12.40 -16.09
CA ALA A 735 -20.51 11.32 -17.07
C ALA A 735 -21.81 10.90 -17.76
N ILE A 736 -22.91 10.74 -17.01
CA ILE A 736 -24.24 10.44 -17.56
C ILE A 736 -24.71 11.62 -18.43
N HIS A 737 -24.57 12.85 -17.92
CA HIS A 737 -25.00 14.05 -18.66
C HIS A 737 -24.24 14.23 -19.98
N THR A 738 -22.95 13.88 -20.03
CA THR A 738 -22.13 13.97 -21.25
C THR A 738 -22.31 12.79 -22.20
N GLY A 739 -23.09 11.77 -21.80
CA GLY A 739 -23.29 10.55 -22.59
C GLY A 739 -22.09 9.60 -22.58
N LEU A 740 -21.07 9.85 -21.74
CA LEU A 740 -19.94 8.94 -21.56
C LEU A 740 -20.34 7.65 -20.86
N SER A 741 -21.33 7.74 -19.97
CA SER A 741 -21.86 6.62 -19.21
C SER A 741 -23.35 6.46 -19.47
N HIS A 742 -23.77 5.22 -19.65
CA HIS A 742 -25.17 4.80 -19.77
C HIS A 742 -25.62 3.93 -18.58
N VAL A 743 -24.79 3.88 -17.54
CA VAL A 743 -24.96 3.15 -16.29
C VAL A 743 -26.41 3.18 -15.80
N GLU A 744 -26.88 2.00 -15.40
CA GLU A 744 -28.20 1.84 -14.83
C GLU A 744 -28.16 2.14 -13.34
N LEU A 745 -29.14 2.92 -12.86
CA LEU A 745 -29.34 3.15 -11.45
C LEU A 745 -30.58 2.38 -11.02
N SER A 746 -30.53 1.78 -9.84
CA SER A 746 -31.66 1.06 -9.25
C SER A 746 -31.63 1.17 -7.73
N ILE A 747 -32.79 1.18 -7.09
CA ILE A 747 -32.86 0.87 -5.66
C ILE A 747 -32.87 -0.64 -5.54
N LEU A 748 -31.83 -1.20 -4.91
CA LEU A 748 -31.62 -2.63 -4.81
C LEU A 748 -32.58 -3.27 -3.79
N PRO A 749 -32.86 -4.57 -3.89
CA PRO A 749 -33.52 -5.34 -2.83
C PRO A 749 -32.91 -5.14 -1.44
N SER A 750 -31.59 -4.99 -1.37
CA SER A 750 -30.86 -4.64 -0.14
C SER A 750 -31.27 -3.29 0.46
N GLY A 751 -31.84 -2.40 -0.35
CA GLY A 751 -32.25 -1.05 0.02
C GLY A 751 -31.24 0.03 -0.36
N ARG A 752 -30.02 -0.33 -0.75
CA ARG A 752 -29.00 0.62 -1.24
C ARG A 752 -29.31 1.12 -2.64
N LEU A 753 -28.71 2.26 -3.00
CA LEU A 753 -28.65 2.73 -4.39
C LEU A 753 -27.60 1.90 -5.15
N GLY A 754 -28.07 1.01 -6.02
CA GLY A 754 -27.27 0.22 -6.94
C GLY A 754 -26.87 1.03 -8.19
N ILE A 755 -25.65 0.76 -8.64
CA ILE A 755 -25.05 1.35 -9.85
C ILE A 755 -24.58 0.16 -10.68
N GLY A 756 -25.31 -0.20 -11.74
CA GLY A 756 -25.01 -1.39 -12.57
C GLY A 756 -23.70 -1.22 -13.34
N ARG A 757 -22.64 -1.95 -12.95
CA ARG A 757 -21.26 -1.72 -13.43
C ARG A 757 -20.85 -2.58 -14.63
N ASP A 758 -21.52 -3.70 -14.85
CA ASP A 758 -20.98 -4.79 -15.69
C ASP A 758 -20.96 -4.50 -17.19
N ASP A 759 -21.84 -3.60 -17.67
CA ASP A 759 -21.96 -3.26 -19.09
C ASP A 759 -21.48 -1.83 -19.44
N ASP A 760 -21.06 -1.03 -18.44
CA ASP A 760 -20.69 0.37 -18.66
C ASP A 760 -19.16 0.54 -18.79
N ARG A 761 -18.72 0.74 -20.05
CA ARG A 761 -17.31 0.97 -20.41
C ARG A 761 -16.69 2.18 -19.71
N TYR A 762 -17.48 3.18 -19.33
CA TYR A 762 -16.98 4.33 -18.60
C TYR A 762 -16.76 4.00 -17.12
N VAL A 763 -17.58 3.17 -16.48
CA VAL A 763 -17.35 2.72 -15.09
C VAL A 763 -16.10 1.83 -15.02
N GLN A 764 -15.94 0.90 -15.95
CA GLN A 764 -14.71 0.07 -16.10
C GLN A 764 -13.49 0.95 -16.46
N GLY A 765 -13.70 1.95 -17.31
CA GLY A 765 -12.70 2.95 -17.69
C GLY A 765 -12.37 3.96 -16.57
N LEU A 766 -13.26 4.21 -15.62
CA LEU A 766 -13.11 5.12 -14.49
C LEU A 766 -12.31 4.45 -13.37
N GLN A 767 -12.52 3.16 -13.09
CA GLN A 767 -11.60 2.39 -12.26
C GLN A 767 -10.21 2.36 -12.91
N SER A 768 -10.15 2.13 -14.22
CA SER A 768 -8.89 2.24 -14.99
C SER A 768 -8.31 3.66 -14.99
N LEU A 769 -9.11 4.74 -14.91
CA LEU A 769 -8.69 6.14 -14.81
C LEU A 769 -8.22 6.49 -13.40
N MET A 770 -8.79 5.90 -12.35
CA MET A 770 -8.29 6.08 -10.99
C MET A 770 -6.95 5.37 -10.82
N SER A 771 -6.79 4.18 -11.42
CA SER A 771 -5.50 3.49 -11.56
C SER A 771 -4.54 4.20 -12.52
N ALA A 772 -5.04 4.77 -13.63
CA ALA A 772 -4.24 5.49 -14.61
C ALA A 772 -3.99 6.97 -14.23
N ASN A 773 -4.68 7.52 -13.24
CA ASN A 773 -4.32 8.80 -12.63
C ASN A 773 -3.03 8.62 -11.82
N ALA A 774 -2.82 7.43 -11.20
CA ALA A 774 -1.51 7.05 -10.69
C ALA A 774 -0.49 6.99 -11.85
N GLN A 775 -0.84 6.35 -12.97
CA GLN A 775 0.03 6.27 -14.16
C GLN A 775 0.30 7.62 -14.84
N SER A 776 -0.65 8.54 -14.89
CA SER A 776 -0.49 9.86 -15.53
C SER A 776 0.32 10.82 -14.67
N VAL A 777 0.31 10.61 -13.35
CA VAL A 777 1.17 11.27 -12.37
C VAL A 777 2.58 10.69 -12.44
N ILE A 778 2.72 9.39 -12.72
CA ILE A 778 4.00 8.73 -13.08
C ILE A 778 4.51 9.25 -14.43
N ASP A 779 3.65 9.42 -15.44
CA ASP A 779 4.01 9.99 -16.75
C ASP A 779 4.35 11.48 -16.64
N ASP A 780 3.68 12.26 -15.77
CA ASP A 780 4.01 13.66 -15.50
C ASP A 780 5.31 13.80 -14.68
N ALA A 781 5.63 12.84 -13.79
CA ALA A 781 6.92 12.77 -13.09
C ALA A 781 8.05 12.34 -14.05
N ALA A 782 7.81 11.33 -14.89
CA ALA A 782 8.71 10.92 -15.97
C ALA A 782 8.93 12.04 -17.01
N ARG A 783 7.97 12.97 -17.17
CA ARG A 783 8.14 14.22 -17.96
C ARG A 783 9.04 15.24 -17.28
N GLN A 784 9.05 15.32 -15.95
CA GLN A 784 10.06 16.11 -15.23
C GLN A 784 11.46 15.51 -15.36
N GLU A 785 11.57 14.19 -15.57
CA GLU A 785 12.84 13.47 -15.72
C GLU A 785 13.34 13.37 -17.17
N THR A 786 12.45 13.44 -18.17
CA THR A 786 12.83 13.72 -19.58
C THR A 786 13.05 15.21 -19.85
N TRP A 787 13.08 16.03 -18.80
CA TRP A 787 13.68 17.35 -18.87
C TRP A 787 15.20 17.20 -18.94
N ASP A 788 15.70 16.90 -20.13
CA ASP A 788 17.11 17.02 -20.47
C ASP A 788 17.50 18.51 -20.35
N PRO A 789 18.33 18.91 -19.37
CA PRO A 789 18.80 20.28 -19.24
C PRO A 789 19.62 20.70 -20.48
N ASN A 790 20.15 19.74 -21.23
CA ASN A 790 20.98 19.97 -22.41
C ASN A 790 20.18 20.02 -23.73
N HIS A 791 18.88 19.70 -23.74
CA HIS A 791 18.04 19.77 -24.97
C HIS A 791 17.08 20.94 -25.02
N ASP A 792 17.04 21.79 -23.99
CA ASP A 792 16.19 22.97 -23.98
C ASP A 792 16.92 24.21 -23.48
N ASP A 793 17.95 24.63 -24.22
CA ASP A 793 18.44 26.01 -24.23
C ASP A 793 17.32 27.04 -24.55
N SER A 794 16.07 26.61 -24.83
CA SER A 794 14.93 27.48 -25.10
C SER A 794 13.91 27.60 -23.95
N ALA A 795 14.00 26.80 -22.88
CA ALA A 795 13.11 26.93 -21.71
C ALA A 795 13.50 28.11 -20.81
N ASP A 796 14.80 28.40 -20.69
CA ASP A 796 15.31 29.59 -19.98
C ASP A 796 14.94 30.90 -20.70
N ASP A 797 14.71 30.85 -22.02
CA ASP A 797 14.34 32.03 -22.83
C ASP A 797 12.85 32.43 -22.72
N ASP A 798 11.94 31.54 -22.27
CA ASP A 798 10.48 31.79 -22.22
C ASP A 798 9.97 32.18 -20.81
N PHE A 799 10.72 31.85 -19.73
CA PHE A 799 10.34 32.24 -18.36
C PHE A 799 10.26 33.76 -18.16
N PRO A 800 11.21 34.58 -18.63
CA PRO A 800 11.10 36.05 -18.50
C PRO A 800 9.84 36.61 -19.16
N LEU A 801 9.42 36.03 -20.29
CA LEU A 801 8.16 36.40 -20.96
C LEU A 801 6.97 35.98 -20.09
N ALA A 802 6.94 34.73 -19.59
CA ALA A 802 5.89 34.24 -18.70
C ALA A 802 5.74 35.12 -17.45
N ASP A 803 6.87 35.50 -16.85
CA ASP A 803 6.95 36.34 -15.65
C ASP A 803 6.41 37.75 -15.91
N SER A 804 6.76 38.34 -17.06
CA SER A 804 6.23 39.65 -17.48
C SER A 804 4.72 39.62 -17.77
N LEU A 805 4.22 38.52 -18.35
CA LEU A 805 2.80 38.34 -18.63
C LEU A 805 1.99 38.14 -17.35
N ALA A 806 2.56 37.44 -16.36
CA ALA A 806 1.96 37.31 -15.03
C ALA A 806 1.77 38.68 -14.37
N ALA A 807 2.77 39.57 -14.47
CA ALA A 807 2.66 40.93 -13.94
C ALA A 807 1.53 41.74 -14.61
N VAL A 808 1.29 41.55 -15.91
CA VAL A 808 0.15 42.17 -16.62
C VAL A 808 -1.19 41.55 -16.21
N GLU A 809 -1.20 40.24 -15.96
CA GLU A 809 -2.40 39.47 -15.64
C GLU A 809 -2.90 39.71 -14.19
N TRP A 810 -1.98 39.79 -13.23
CA TRP A 810 -2.31 39.82 -11.79
C TRP A 810 -1.72 41.00 -11.01
N GLY A 811 -0.82 41.78 -11.61
CA GLY A 811 -0.09 42.85 -10.89
C GLY A 811 1.16 42.37 -10.15
N PHE A 812 1.49 41.08 -10.24
CA PHE A 812 2.71 40.47 -9.73
C PHE A 812 3.18 39.34 -10.66
N SER A 813 4.46 39.02 -10.59
CA SER A 813 5.14 38.01 -11.41
C SER A 813 5.17 36.62 -10.74
N PHE A 814 5.53 35.55 -11.48
CA PHE A 814 5.73 34.22 -10.90
C PHE A 814 6.93 34.19 -9.94
N THR A 815 7.98 34.94 -10.24
CA THR A 815 9.13 35.14 -9.35
C THR A 815 8.69 35.75 -8.02
N GLU A 816 7.90 36.82 -8.07
CA GLU A 816 7.38 37.48 -6.86
C GLU A 816 6.41 36.57 -6.09
N LEU A 817 5.59 35.78 -6.78
CA LEU A 817 4.75 34.77 -6.15
C LEU A 817 5.60 33.74 -5.37
N ALA A 818 6.66 33.19 -5.97
CA ALA A 818 7.54 32.23 -5.31
C ALA A 818 8.29 32.84 -4.12
N LEU A 819 8.74 34.09 -4.23
CA LEU A 819 9.35 34.82 -3.11
C LEU A 819 8.36 35.06 -1.98
N PHE A 820 7.12 35.44 -2.31
CA PHE A 820 6.06 35.69 -1.34
C PHE A 820 5.71 34.42 -0.55
N THR A 821 5.46 33.30 -1.23
CA THR A 821 5.09 32.03 -0.58
C THR A 821 6.21 31.50 0.29
N SER A 822 7.45 31.52 -0.20
CA SER A 822 8.64 31.13 0.58
C SER A 822 8.80 31.99 1.83
N GLU A 823 8.52 33.29 1.72
CA GLU A 823 8.69 34.21 2.83
C GLU A 823 7.59 34.13 3.88
N LEU A 824 6.37 33.77 3.49
CA LEU A 824 5.31 33.42 4.44
C LEU A 824 5.72 32.22 5.31
N ILE A 825 6.29 31.19 4.69
CA ILE A 825 6.76 30.00 5.39
C ILE A 825 7.89 30.37 6.35
N ASN A 826 8.90 31.12 5.90
CA ASN A 826 9.98 31.60 6.77
C ASN A 826 9.45 32.38 7.98
N LEU A 827 8.53 33.32 7.77
CA LEU A 827 7.95 34.12 8.85
C LEU A 827 7.14 33.26 9.85
N SER A 828 6.47 32.22 9.37
CA SER A 828 5.76 31.25 10.21
C SER A 828 6.73 30.39 11.01
N THR A 829 7.78 29.87 10.39
CA THR A 829 8.84 29.07 11.05
C THR A 829 9.59 29.89 12.09
N GLU A 830 9.91 31.16 11.82
CA GLU A 830 10.52 32.10 12.78
C GLU A 830 9.65 32.33 14.04
N ARG A 831 8.36 31.94 14.00
CA ARG A 831 7.41 32.00 15.12
C ARG A 831 7.10 30.63 15.74
N ASP A 832 7.94 29.63 15.49
CA ASP A 832 7.80 28.25 15.98
C ASP A 832 6.50 27.56 15.55
N GLN A 833 5.94 27.96 14.39
CA GLN A 833 4.79 27.29 13.79
C GLN A 833 5.28 26.23 12.80
N GLN A 834 4.88 24.97 13.03
CA GLN A 834 5.28 23.82 12.21
C GLN A 834 4.13 23.40 11.30
N ASP A 835 4.42 23.18 10.01
CA ASP A 835 3.53 22.69 8.95
C ASP A 835 2.32 23.59 8.59
N VAL A 836 1.74 24.29 9.56
CA VAL A 836 0.63 25.25 9.41
C VAL A 836 1.04 26.60 9.94
N GLY A 837 0.95 27.63 9.08
CA GLY A 837 1.21 29.01 9.43
C GLY A 837 -0.04 29.80 9.77
N VAL A 838 0.05 30.62 10.82
CA VAL A 838 -1.01 31.51 11.29
C VAL A 838 -0.42 32.90 11.55
N LEU A 839 -0.66 33.84 10.63
CA LEU A 839 -0.03 35.16 10.62
C LEU A 839 -1.07 36.27 10.52
N THR A 840 -0.80 37.43 11.14
CA THR A 840 -1.64 38.61 10.93
C THR A 840 -1.34 39.22 9.57
N VAL A 841 -2.35 39.76 8.90
CA VAL A 841 -2.18 40.45 7.60
C VAL A 841 -1.19 41.60 7.73
N GLN A 842 -1.22 42.32 8.87
CA GLN A 842 -0.26 43.39 9.16
C GLN A 842 1.19 42.90 9.21
N ALA A 843 1.46 41.78 9.90
CA ALA A 843 2.82 41.24 9.98
C ALA A 843 3.34 40.79 8.62
N ILE A 844 2.46 40.24 7.76
CA ILE A 844 2.81 39.90 6.37
C ILE A 844 3.20 41.16 5.61
N ARG A 845 2.41 42.24 5.68
CA ARG A 845 2.71 43.51 5.01
C ARG A 845 4.05 44.09 5.45
N GLU A 846 4.28 44.18 6.76
CA GLU A 846 5.54 44.68 7.34
C GLU A 846 6.75 43.83 6.90
N ARG A 847 6.59 42.50 6.81
CA ARG A 847 7.65 41.59 6.36
C ARG A 847 7.98 41.78 4.89
N MET A 848 6.98 41.87 4.01
CA MET A 848 7.21 42.02 2.58
C MET A 848 7.77 43.41 2.22
N GLU A 849 7.31 44.46 2.91
CA GLU A 849 7.86 45.82 2.76
C GLU A 849 9.33 45.87 3.22
N SER A 850 9.64 45.33 4.41
CA SER A 850 11.01 45.38 4.95
C SER A 850 12.01 44.51 4.19
N LYS A 851 11.60 43.32 3.72
CA LYS A 851 12.51 42.38 3.05
C LYS A 851 12.69 42.65 1.56
N PHE A 852 11.62 43.00 0.85
CA PHE A 852 11.63 43.13 -0.61
C PHE A 852 11.35 44.54 -1.12
N ALA A 853 11.06 45.51 -0.23
CA ALA A 853 10.67 46.87 -0.59
C ALA A 853 9.46 46.92 -1.54
N TRP A 854 8.53 45.97 -1.39
CA TRP A 854 7.29 45.95 -2.18
C TRP A 854 6.30 47.00 -1.68
N ASN A 855 5.55 47.59 -2.61
CA ASN A 855 4.50 48.55 -2.29
C ASN A 855 3.21 47.85 -1.82
N ASP A 856 2.34 48.60 -1.17
CA ASP A 856 1.08 48.08 -0.62
C ASP A 856 0.13 47.53 -1.70
N GLU A 857 0.12 48.12 -2.89
CA GLU A 857 -0.69 47.67 -4.03
C GLU A 857 -0.33 46.24 -4.45
N LYS A 858 0.97 45.93 -4.58
CA LYS A 858 1.45 44.59 -4.96
C LYS A 858 1.16 43.55 -3.88
N ILE A 859 1.43 43.89 -2.61
CA ILE A 859 1.16 42.99 -1.49
C ILE A 859 -0.35 42.69 -1.41
N THR A 860 -1.19 43.70 -1.62
CA THR A 860 -2.64 43.52 -1.69
C THR A 860 -3.05 42.63 -2.87
N ALA A 861 -2.48 42.82 -4.05
CA ALA A 861 -2.78 41.97 -5.22
C ALA A 861 -2.44 40.49 -4.97
N LEU A 862 -1.28 40.21 -4.33
CA LEU A 862 -0.89 38.85 -3.93
C LEU A 862 -1.87 38.25 -2.91
N LEU A 863 -2.19 39.01 -1.86
CA LEU A 863 -3.15 38.56 -0.84
C LEU A 863 -4.53 38.30 -1.45
N ASP A 864 -5.05 39.20 -2.29
CA ASP A 864 -6.37 39.07 -2.91
C ASP A 864 -6.46 37.89 -3.88
N GLU A 865 -5.39 37.60 -4.64
CA GLU A 865 -5.39 36.47 -5.57
C GLU A 865 -5.21 35.12 -4.87
N LEU A 866 -4.43 35.07 -3.78
CA LEU A 866 -4.09 33.82 -3.08
C LEU A 866 -5.01 33.48 -1.90
N THR A 867 -5.86 34.41 -1.46
CA THR A 867 -6.68 34.23 -0.26
C THR A 867 -8.10 33.78 -0.57
N MET A 868 -8.57 32.80 0.20
CA MET A 868 -9.95 32.38 0.32
C MET A 868 -10.62 33.16 1.46
N THR A 869 -11.80 33.70 1.17
CA THR A 869 -12.60 34.49 2.12
C THR A 869 -13.94 33.81 2.40
N ARG A 870 -14.58 34.25 3.49
CA ARG A 870 -15.94 33.86 3.86
C ARG A 870 -16.94 34.16 2.74
N GLU A 871 -17.90 33.27 2.54
CA GLU A 871 -18.99 33.41 1.57
C GLU A 871 -20.35 33.24 2.24
N ALA A 872 -21.35 33.97 1.76
CA ALA A 872 -22.71 33.84 2.28
C ALA A 872 -23.38 32.52 1.85
N ASP A 873 -23.15 32.09 0.61
CA ASP A 873 -23.63 30.83 0.06
C ASP A 873 -22.55 30.22 -0.83
N PHE A 874 -21.88 29.20 -0.30
CA PHE A 874 -20.81 28.49 -1.00
C PHE A 874 -21.32 27.83 -2.29
N TRP A 875 -22.50 27.24 -2.29
CA TRP A 875 -23.03 26.46 -3.42
C TRP A 875 -23.55 27.35 -4.56
N ALA A 876 -23.99 28.57 -4.26
CA ALA A 876 -24.40 29.57 -5.27
C ALA A 876 -23.28 29.99 -6.23
N LEU A 877 -22.01 29.75 -5.87
CA LEU A 877 -20.84 30.00 -6.71
C LEU A 877 -20.73 29.05 -7.91
N GLY A 878 -21.60 28.03 -7.99
CA GLY A 878 -21.75 27.16 -9.15
C GLY A 878 -20.48 26.35 -9.45
N SER A 879 -20.06 26.32 -10.72
CA SER A 879 -18.99 25.43 -11.17
C SER A 879 -17.61 25.67 -10.54
N GLU A 880 -17.38 26.83 -9.93
CA GLU A 880 -16.11 27.16 -9.28
C GLU A 880 -15.94 26.50 -7.90
N VAL A 881 -17.00 25.90 -7.34
CA VAL A 881 -16.97 25.17 -6.06
C VAL A 881 -17.21 23.67 -6.19
N PHE A 882 -17.46 23.15 -7.39
CA PHE A 882 -17.69 21.71 -7.60
C PHE A 882 -16.36 20.95 -7.58
N PRO A 883 -16.06 20.14 -6.55
CA PRO A 883 -14.73 19.55 -6.37
C PRO A 883 -14.35 18.53 -7.45
N TRP A 884 -15.33 17.92 -8.13
CA TRP A 884 -15.15 17.07 -9.31
C TRP A 884 -14.86 17.84 -10.61
N ARG A 885 -14.76 19.17 -10.56
CA ARG A 885 -14.29 20.01 -11.68
C ARG A 885 -12.91 20.54 -11.39
N TYR A 886 -11.99 20.30 -12.31
CA TYR A 886 -10.59 20.70 -12.16
C TYR A 886 -10.39 22.13 -12.66
N ASN A 887 -9.22 22.71 -12.34
CA ASN A 887 -8.82 24.04 -12.80
C ASN A 887 -9.76 25.19 -12.32
N ARG A 888 -10.33 25.06 -11.13
CA ARG A 888 -11.18 26.07 -10.48
C ARG A 888 -10.31 27.21 -9.93
N ALA A 889 -10.73 28.47 -10.12
CA ALA A 889 -10.01 29.64 -9.65
C ALA A 889 -10.04 29.77 -8.11
N ARG A 890 -11.06 29.20 -7.47
CA ARG A 890 -11.21 29.15 -6.00
C ARG A 890 -10.59 27.93 -5.34
N SER A 891 -9.98 27.01 -6.08
CA SER A 891 -9.46 25.79 -5.46
C SER A 891 -8.34 26.11 -4.46
N TYR A 892 -8.28 25.35 -3.37
CA TYR A 892 -7.24 25.47 -2.36
C TYR A 892 -5.81 25.32 -2.92
N LEU A 893 -5.64 24.63 -4.06
CA LEU A 893 -4.35 24.56 -4.77
C LEU A 893 -3.87 25.91 -5.33
N ARG A 894 -4.81 26.79 -5.69
CA ARG A 894 -4.54 28.12 -6.24
C ARG A 894 -4.63 29.22 -5.18
N ARG A 895 -5.49 29.03 -4.19
CA ARG A 895 -5.74 29.96 -3.09
C ARG A 895 -5.36 29.29 -1.77
N PRO A 896 -4.06 29.18 -1.46
CA PRO A 896 -3.58 28.42 -0.30
C PRO A 896 -3.80 29.16 1.03
N LEU A 897 -4.13 30.44 0.98
CA LEU A 897 -4.30 31.30 2.14
C LEU A 897 -5.77 31.35 2.54
N ILE A 898 -6.07 31.27 3.84
CA ILE A 898 -7.44 31.34 4.35
C ILE A 898 -7.57 32.53 5.28
N ALA A 899 -8.40 33.51 4.90
CA ALA A 899 -8.67 34.66 5.74
C ALA A 899 -9.63 34.29 6.86
N TYR A 900 -9.30 34.71 8.09
CA TYR A 900 -10.22 34.65 9.21
C TYR A 900 -10.03 35.86 10.13
N VAL A 901 -11.08 36.24 10.84
CA VAL A 901 -11.06 37.39 11.75
C VAL A 901 -11.21 36.89 13.18
N SER A 902 -10.26 37.21 14.04
CA SER A 902 -10.32 36.88 15.47
C SER A 902 -10.11 38.11 16.31
N LYS A 903 -11.07 38.41 17.20
CA LYS A 903 -11.06 39.58 18.09
C LYS A 903 -10.82 40.91 17.36
N GLY A 904 -11.31 41.04 16.13
CA GLY A 904 -11.18 42.24 15.30
C GLY A 904 -9.82 42.39 14.60
N VAL A 905 -8.99 41.34 14.60
CA VAL A 905 -7.70 41.29 13.90
C VAL A 905 -7.81 40.30 12.73
N ASP A 906 -7.30 40.71 11.57
CA ASP A 906 -7.27 39.89 10.36
C ASP A 906 -6.06 38.97 10.35
N TYR A 907 -6.33 37.68 10.18
CA TYR A 907 -5.33 36.64 10.10
C TYR A 907 -5.44 35.87 8.79
N VAL A 908 -4.34 35.23 8.42
CA VAL A 908 -4.23 34.28 7.34
C VAL A 908 -3.70 32.96 7.90
N MET A 909 -4.39 31.87 7.58
CA MET A 909 -3.98 30.50 7.87
C MET A 909 -3.58 29.79 6.57
N PHE A 910 -2.51 28.99 6.59
CA PHE A 910 -2.00 28.32 5.39
C PHE A 910 -1.13 27.10 5.72
N GLY A 911 -1.17 26.05 4.89
CA GLY A 911 -0.25 24.91 4.98
C GLY A 911 1.06 25.22 4.27
N HIS A 912 2.19 24.86 4.86
CA HIS A 912 3.52 25.19 4.34
C HIS A 912 3.77 24.58 2.95
N ARG A 913 3.53 23.28 2.75
CA ARG A 913 3.78 22.59 1.47
C ARG A 913 2.79 23.01 0.41
N ASN A 914 1.50 23.13 0.73
CA ASN A 914 0.49 23.57 -0.24
C ASN A 914 0.79 25.00 -0.72
N THR A 915 1.17 25.90 0.19
CA THR A 915 1.52 27.30 -0.14
C THR A 915 2.74 27.37 -1.04
N LEU A 916 3.79 26.60 -0.74
CA LEU A 916 4.96 26.50 -1.61
C LEU A 916 4.57 25.95 -2.99
N ARG A 917 3.78 24.86 -3.01
CA ARG A 917 3.31 24.18 -4.22
C ARG A 917 2.47 25.08 -5.14
N THR A 918 1.70 26.03 -4.60
CA THR A 918 0.90 26.96 -5.40
C THR A 918 1.75 27.74 -6.43
N SER A 919 2.97 28.13 -6.06
CA SER A 919 3.87 28.85 -6.97
C SER A 919 4.23 28.02 -8.20
N PHE A 920 4.60 26.75 -8.00
CA PHE A 920 4.89 25.80 -9.06
C PHE A 920 3.66 25.42 -9.88
N GLU A 921 2.51 25.26 -9.24
CA GLU A 921 1.27 24.87 -9.91
C GLU A 921 0.76 25.96 -10.87
N LEU A 922 0.83 27.23 -10.49
CA LEU A 922 0.39 28.33 -11.36
C LEU A 922 1.31 28.48 -12.60
N HIS A 923 2.62 28.39 -12.41
CA HIS A 923 3.56 28.39 -13.53
C HIS A 923 3.40 27.12 -14.40
N GLY A 924 3.27 25.94 -13.79
CA GLY A 924 3.01 24.69 -14.50
C GLY A 924 1.71 24.71 -15.32
N GLN A 925 0.68 25.41 -14.84
CA GLN A 925 -0.56 25.64 -15.60
C GLN A 925 -0.35 26.58 -16.80
N TYR A 926 0.55 27.56 -16.69
CA TYR A 926 0.95 28.37 -17.84
C TYR A 926 1.67 27.51 -18.88
N VAL A 927 2.71 26.77 -18.47
CA VAL A 927 3.52 25.89 -19.34
C VAL A 927 2.64 24.83 -20.03
N SER A 928 1.70 24.23 -19.30
CA SER A 928 0.76 23.25 -19.86
C SER A 928 -0.38 23.85 -20.69
N GLY A 929 -0.51 25.18 -20.74
CA GLY A 929 -1.61 25.86 -21.42
C GLY A 929 -2.99 25.70 -20.74
N ARG A 930 -3.01 25.24 -19.48
CA ARG A 930 -4.22 25.02 -18.66
C ARG A 930 -4.62 26.27 -17.86
N LEU A 931 -3.77 27.28 -17.74
CA LEU A 931 -4.06 28.50 -16.98
C LEU A 931 -5.32 29.22 -17.51
N LYS A 932 -6.21 29.64 -16.61
CA LYS A 932 -7.39 30.45 -16.97
C LYS A 932 -6.99 31.93 -17.04
N ALA A 933 -6.70 32.43 -18.24
CA ALA A 933 -6.33 33.83 -18.47
C ALA A 933 -7.52 34.79 -18.55
N ARG A 934 -7.38 35.97 -17.96
CA ARG A 934 -8.31 37.11 -17.98
C ARG A 934 -7.92 38.08 -19.10
N THR A 935 -6.63 38.43 -19.21
CA THR A 935 -6.13 39.41 -20.19
C THR A 935 -5.98 38.85 -21.60
N SER A 936 -6.05 39.72 -22.62
CA SER A 936 -5.83 39.33 -24.02
C SER A 936 -4.39 38.90 -24.29
N ALA A 937 -3.42 39.54 -23.63
CA ALA A 937 -2.00 39.20 -23.74
C ALA A 937 -1.72 37.78 -23.26
N MET A 938 -2.18 37.42 -22.06
CA MET A 938 -1.99 36.07 -21.51
C MET A 938 -2.75 35.02 -22.35
N LYS A 939 -3.96 35.33 -22.84
CA LYS A 939 -4.70 34.44 -23.77
C LYS A 939 -3.93 34.16 -25.06
N ALA A 940 -3.30 35.17 -25.65
CA ALA A 940 -2.50 35.01 -26.85
C ALA A 940 -1.25 34.15 -26.59
N ALA A 941 -0.57 34.38 -25.46
CA ALA A 941 0.60 33.60 -25.06
C ALA A 941 0.26 32.11 -24.83
N LEU A 942 -0.84 31.82 -24.14
CA LEU A 942 -1.30 30.43 -23.93
C LEU A 942 -1.67 29.73 -25.24
N SER A 943 -2.23 30.46 -26.21
CA SER A 943 -2.47 29.92 -27.56
C SER A 943 -1.14 29.57 -28.25
N ALA A 944 -0.17 30.49 -28.22
CA ALA A 944 1.14 30.26 -28.81
C ALA A 944 1.89 29.09 -28.16
N ALA A 945 1.79 28.94 -26.83
CA ALA A 945 2.39 27.82 -26.10
C ALA A 945 1.78 26.46 -26.54
N LYS A 946 0.46 26.40 -26.73
CA LYS A 946 -0.22 25.20 -27.27
C LYS A 946 0.24 24.88 -28.70
N ASP A 947 0.39 25.90 -29.54
CA ASP A 947 0.84 25.73 -30.93
C ASP A 947 2.30 25.25 -30.99
N ARG A 948 3.18 25.77 -30.11
CA ARG A 948 4.56 25.30 -29.94
C ARG A 948 4.60 23.84 -29.51
N LYS A 949 3.82 23.45 -28.50
CA LYS A 949 3.73 22.06 -28.01
C LYS A 949 3.27 21.10 -29.13
N GLY A 950 2.22 21.49 -29.86
CA GLY A 950 1.74 20.71 -31.01
C GLY A 950 2.80 20.55 -32.10
N THR A 951 3.53 21.63 -32.43
CA THR A 951 4.60 21.61 -33.44
C THR A 951 5.79 20.74 -33.01
N ARG A 952 6.20 20.81 -31.74
CA ARG A 952 7.29 19.98 -31.19
C ARG A 952 6.93 18.50 -31.22
N PHE A 953 5.69 18.17 -30.83
CA PHE A 953 5.21 16.79 -30.88
C PHE A 953 5.16 16.25 -32.32
N GLU A 954 4.65 17.04 -33.26
CA GLU A 954 4.65 16.70 -34.69
C GLU A 954 6.08 16.44 -35.21
N SER A 955 7.08 17.24 -34.79
CA SER A 955 8.49 16.98 -35.13
C SER A 955 8.97 15.62 -34.59
N ARG A 956 8.71 15.35 -33.30
CA ARG A 956 9.10 14.09 -32.64
C ARG A 956 8.49 12.87 -33.32
N VAL A 957 7.21 12.93 -33.70
CA VAL A 957 6.56 11.81 -34.42
C VAL A 957 7.23 11.60 -35.79
N ALA A 958 7.57 12.68 -36.50
CA ALA A 958 8.27 12.56 -37.79
C ALA A 958 9.67 11.95 -37.63
N GLU A 959 10.42 12.34 -36.59
CA GLU A 959 11.75 11.78 -36.28
C GLU A 959 11.70 10.29 -35.97
N GLU A 960 10.64 9.81 -35.29
CA GLU A 960 10.45 8.36 -35.07
C GLU A 960 10.12 7.62 -36.38
N PHE A 961 9.31 8.23 -37.28
CA PHE A 961 9.05 7.65 -38.61
C PHE A 961 10.30 7.66 -39.51
N ASP A 962 11.16 8.69 -39.44
CA ASP A 962 12.40 8.82 -40.24
C ASP A 962 13.38 7.65 -40.01
N ARG A 963 13.28 6.96 -38.87
CA ARG A 963 14.13 5.79 -38.59
C ARG A 963 13.82 4.59 -39.48
N TRP A 964 12.60 4.51 -40.02
CA TRP A 964 12.07 3.31 -40.69
C TRP A 964 11.44 3.61 -42.06
N CYS A 965 11.03 4.85 -42.33
CA CYS A 965 10.30 5.24 -43.53
C CYS A 965 11.12 6.22 -44.39
N ASP A 966 10.95 6.14 -45.71
CA ASP A 966 11.49 7.10 -46.67
C ASP A 966 10.58 7.16 -47.91
N PRO A 967 10.04 8.33 -48.31
CA PRO A 967 10.19 9.64 -47.68
C PRO A 967 9.24 9.88 -46.51
N VAL A 968 9.65 10.77 -45.60
CA VAL A 968 8.79 11.36 -44.55
C VAL A 968 8.63 12.86 -44.82
N HIS A 969 7.38 13.31 -44.92
CA HIS A 969 7.04 14.72 -45.13
C HIS A 969 6.10 15.21 -44.06
N ARG A 970 6.37 16.42 -43.57
CA ARG A 970 5.56 17.11 -42.56
C ARG A 970 4.70 18.20 -43.17
N ARG A 971 3.54 18.47 -42.54
CA ARG A 971 2.60 19.55 -42.90
C ARG A 971 2.28 19.58 -44.38
N VAL A 972 1.88 18.42 -44.89
CA VAL A 972 1.63 18.21 -46.30
C VAL A 972 0.34 18.92 -46.70
N ARG A 973 0.49 20.13 -47.26
CA ARG A 973 -0.60 20.94 -47.80
C ARG A 973 -0.86 20.68 -49.29
N ARG A 974 0.13 20.11 -49.98
CA ARG A 974 0.07 19.84 -51.41
C ARG A 974 0.92 18.62 -51.76
N LEU A 975 0.42 17.76 -52.64
CA LEU A 975 1.14 16.63 -53.25
C LEU A 975 0.99 16.75 -54.77
N GLY A 976 2.06 17.19 -55.45
CA GLY A 976 1.99 17.54 -56.87
C GLY A 976 0.98 18.66 -57.16
N ASN A 977 -0.04 18.37 -57.96
CA ASN A 977 -1.13 19.30 -58.28
C ASN A 977 -2.31 19.24 -57.28
N LEU A 978 -2.29 18.30 -56.34
CA LEU A 978 -3.35 18.11 -55.36
C LEU A 978 -3.15 19.06 -54.18
N ASP A 979 -3.94 20.14 -54.10
CA ASP A 979 -3.92 21.09 -52.97
C ASP A 979 -5.04 20.75 -51.97
N PHE A 980 -4.65 20.29 -50.78
CA PHE A 980 -5.60 19.84 -49.76
C PHE A 980 -6.49 20.97 -49.21
N ARG A 981 -6.14 22.24 -49.49
CA ARG A 981 -6.91 23.40 -49.06
C ARG A 981 -8.05 23.77 -50.02
N ASN A 982 -8.14 23.10 -51.17
CA ASN A 982 -9.16 23.38 -52.18
C ASN A 982 -9.65 22.09 -52.87
N ILE A 983 -10.23 21.19 -52.09
CA ILE A 983 -10.78 19.92 -52.56
C ILE A 983 -12.31 20.03 -52.60
N GLU A 984 -12.92 19.93 -53.78
CA GLU A 984 -14.39 19.98 -53.95
C GLU A 984 -15.03 21.21 -53.24
N GLU A 985 -14.41 22.39 -53.36
CA GLU A 985 -14.79 23.65 -52.68
C GLU A 985 -14.70 23.61 -51.14
N ARG A 986 -14.01 22.60 -50.58
CA ARG A 986 -13.75 22.46 -49.14
C ARG A 986 -12.25 22.53 -48.85
N ASN A 987 -11.91 23.15 -47.73
CA ASN A 987 -10.55 23.19 -47.21
C ASN A 987 -10.35 22.05 -46.22
N LEU A 988 -9.60 21.00 -46.61
CA LEU A 988 -9.28 19.85 -45.74
C LEU A 988 -8.03 20.08 -44.86
N GLY A 989 -7.37 21.22 -44.98
CA GLY A 989 -6.15 21.57 -44.25
C GLY A 989 -4.90 20.84 -44.75
N ASP A 990 -3.94 20.61 -43.86
CA ASP A 990 -2.73 19.78 -44.06
C ASP A 990 -2.91 18.37 -43.50
N ILE A 991 -2.13 17.42 -44.01
CA ILE A 991 -1.83 16.15 -43.32
C ILE A 991 -0.57 16.38 -42.49
N ASP A 992 -0.62 16.07 -41.19
CA ASP A 992 0.48 16.37 -40.27
C ASP A 992 1.77 15.67 -40.71
N ILE A 993 1.73 14.35 -40.97
CA ILE A 993 2.86 13.59 -41.51
C ILE A 993 2.38 12.60 -42.59
N VAL A 994 3.16 12.48 -43.67
CA VAL A 994 3.04 11.43 -44.70
C VAL A 994 4.36 10.68 -44.75
N ALA A 995 4.34 9.37 -44.52
CA ALA A 995 5.53 8.53 -44.47
C ALA A 995 5.35 7.26 -45.31
N PHE A 996 6.39 6.79 -46.01
CA PHE A 996 6.34 5.54 -46.77
C PHE A 996 7.28 4.48 -46.19
N HIS A 997 6.72 3.34 -45.84
CA HIS A 997 7.47 2.18 -45.38
C HIS A 997 7.67 1.19 -46.54
N GLU A 998 8.88 1.17 -47.10
CA GLU A 998 9.22 0.33 -48.25
C GLU A 998 9.00 -1.18 -48.01
N PRO A 999 9.43 -1.79 -46.87
CA PRO A 999 9.28 -3.22 -46.64
C PRO A 999 7.82 -3.71 -46.67
N SER A 1000 6.89 -2.94 -46.10
CA SER A 1000 5.46 -3.29 -46.12
C SER A 1000 4.69 -2.67 -47.29
N GLN A 1001 5.33 -1.84 -48.13
CA GLN A 1001 4.70 -1.07 -49.20
C GLN A 1001 3.53 -0.20 -48.70
N THR A 1002 3.66 0.37 -47.50
CA THR A 1002 2.57 1.10 -46.82
C THR A 1002 2.84 2.60 -46.82
N LEU A 1003 1.89 3.38 -47.33
CA LEU A 1003 1.84 4.83 -47.17
C LEU A 1003 1.03 5.19 -45.92
N TYR A 1004 1.72 5.70 -44.90
CA TYR A 1004 1.12 6.19 -43.67
C TYR A 1004 0.65 7.63 -43.82
N LEU A 1005 -0.61 7.87 -43.47
CA LEU A 1005 -1.18 9.20 -43.28
C LEU A 1005 -1.41 9.40 -41.79
N VAL A 1006 -0.66 10.30 -41.20
CA VAL A 1006 -0.58 10.44 -39.76
C VAL A 1006 -1.16 11.77 -39.33
N GLU A 1007 -2.10 11.73 -38.40
CA GLU A 1007 -2.52 12.89 -37.63
C GLU A 1007 -1.80 12.87 -36.28
N ALA A 1008 -0.97 13.87 -35.99
CA ALA A 1008 -0.27 13.98 -34.72
C ALA A 1008 -1.05 14.92 -33.79
N LYS A 1009 -1.42 14.44 -32.61
CA LYS A 1009 -2.14 15.24 -31.60
C LYS A 1009 -1.48 15.15 -30.24
N ALA A 1010 -0.90 16.26 -29.81
CA ALA A 1010 -0.47 16.46 -28.44
C ALA A 1010 -1.69 16.87 -27.60
N LEU A 1011 -2.23 15.94 -26.82
CA LEU A 1011 -3.40 16.19 -25.98
C LEU A 1011 -3.02 16.11 -24.51
N LEU A 1012 -3.78 16.84 -23.71
CA LEU A 1012 -3.62 16.78 -22.27
C LEU A 1012 -4.54 15.67 -21.77
N VAL A 1013 -3.97 14.69 -21.06
CA VAL A 1013 -4.73 13.62 -20.41
C VAL A 1013 -5.91 14.21 -19.64
N ALA A 1014 -7.10 13.76 -20.00
CA ALA A 1014 -8.32 14.09 -19.28
C ALA A 1014 -8.32 13.46 -17.88
N ARG A 1015 -8.63 14.27 -16.86
CA ARG A 1015 -8.68 13.85 -15.45
C ARG A 1015 -10.10 13.78 -14.89
N THR A 1016 -11.07 14.25 -15.66
CA THR A 1016 -12.49 14.27 -15.29
C THR A 1016 -13.35 13.79 -16.46
N PRO A 1017 -14.54 13.21 -16.23
CA PRO A 1017 -15.48 12.87 -17.29
C PRO A 1017 -15.70 14.01 -18.28
N ARG A 1018 -15.83 15.26 -17.80
CA ARG A 1018 -16.04 16.40 -18.68
C ARG A 1018 -14.82 16.73 -19.54
N GLU A 1019 -13.61 16.62 -18.99
CA GLU A 1019 -12.37 16.72 -19.77
C GLU A 1019 -12.30 15.59 -20.82
N MET A 1020 -12.71 14.37 -20.46
CA MET A 1020 -12.70 13.20 -21.36
C MET A 1020 -13.72 13.34 -22.49
N ALA A 1021 -14.93 13.83 -22.20
CA ALA A 1021 -15.94 14.11 -23.23
C ALA A 1021 -15.44 15.14 -24.24
N ASN A 1022 -14.73 16.18 -23.77
CA ASN A 1022 -14.10 17.16 -24.66
C ASN A 1022 -12.96 16.54 -25.48
N GLU A 1023 -12.17 15.64 -24.89
CA GLU A 1023 -11.09 14.92 -25.58
C GLU A 1023 -11.64 14.00 -26.68
N ILE A 1024 -12.69 13.21 -26.38
CA ILE A 1024 -13.40 12.36 -27.35
C ILE A 1024 -14.01 13.22 -28.46
N ALA A 1025 -14.63 14.36 -28.11
CA ALA A 1025 -15.18 15.29 -29.10
C ALA A 1025 -14.08 15.92 -29.99
N ALA A 1026 -12.86 16.06 -29.49
CA ALA A 1026 -11.73 16.58 -30.26
C ALA A 1026 -11.08 15.49 -31.15
N LEU A 1027 -11.01 14.25 -30.67
CA LEU A 1027 -10.34 13.14 -31.35
C LEU A 1027 -11.27 12.38 -32.28
N ILE A 1028 -12.41 11.90 -31.77
CA ILE A 1028 -13.23 10.88 -32.40
C ILE A 1028 -14.52 11.49 -32.96
N GLU A 1029 -15.30 12.15 -32.11
CA GLU A 1029 -16.68 12.52 -32.40
C GLU A 1029 -16.86 14.02 -32.68
N GLY A 1030 -17.54 14.41 -33.75
CA GLY A 1030 -17.86 15.82 -34.03
C GLY A 1030 -17.29 16.32 -35.35
N GLN A 1031 -17.90 17.38 -35.89
CA GLN A 1031 -17.62 17.83 -37.27
C GLN A 1031 -16.16 18.30 -37.50
N GLY A 1032 -15.42 18.62 -36.44
CA GLY A 1032 -14.01 19.03 -36.49
C GLY A 1032 -13.04 18.02 -35.89
N SER A 1033 -13.47 16.80 -35.57
CA SER A 1033 -12.63 15.82 -34.88
C SER A 1033 -11.42 15.40 -35.72
N ALA A 1034 -10.37 14.88 -35.07
CA ALA A 1034 -9.20 14.33 -35.75
C ALA A 1034 -9.60 13.19 -36.72
N VAL A 1035 -10.50 12.31 -36.28
CA VAL A 1035 -11.03 11.20 -37.10
C VAL A 1035 -11.78 11.70 -38.33
N GLU A 1036 -12.68 12.67 -38.21
CA GLU A 1036 -13.43 13.15 -39.39
C GLU A 1036 -12.53 13.87 -40.40
N ARG A 1037 -11.56 14.67 -39.91
CA ARG A 1037 -10.56 15.32 -40.77
C ARG A 1037 -9.68 14.30 -41.47
N LEU A 1038 -9.13 13.35 -40.72
CA LEU A 1038 -8.29 12.27 -41.26
C LEU A 1038 -9.07 11.39 -42.24
N ARG A 1039 -10.37 11.14 -41.99
CA ARG A 1039 -11.24 10.39 -42.90
C ARG A 1039 -11.37 11.06 -44.26
N ALA A 1040 -11.62 12.36 -44.27
CA ALA A 1040 -11.73 13.12 -45.52
C ALA A 1040 -10.41 13.09 -46.30
N ARG A 1041 -9.28 13.29 -45.61
CA ARG A 1041 -7.93 13.23 -46.18
C ARG A 1041 -7.57 11.85 -46.72
N HIS A 1042 -7.84 10.79 -45.95
CA HIS A 1042 -7.58 9.40 -46.31
C HIS A 1042 -8.36 8.99 -47.56
N ARG A 1043 -9.68 9.24 -47.61
CA ARG A 1043 -10.49 8.95 -48.81
C ARG A 1043 -9.97 9.67 -50.05
N PHE A 1044 -9.54 10.91 -49.89
CA PHE A 1044 -9.00 11.70 -50.99
C PHE A 1044 -7.67 11.12 -51.51
N VAL A 1045 -6.75 10.77 -50.60
CA VAL A 1045 -5.47 10.14 -50.96
C VAL A 1045 -5.68 8.79 -51.63
N VAL A 1046 -6.54 7.92 -51.10
CA VAL A 1046 -6.85 6.62 -51.71
C VAL A 1046 -7.40 6.78 -53.13
N ARG A 1047 -8.26 7.77 -53.37
CA ARG A 1047 -8.81 8.05 -54.71
C ARG A 1047 -7.75 8.53 -55.71
N HIS A 1048 -6.69 9.19 -55.24
CA HIS A 1048 -5.62 9.77 -56.08
C HIS A 1048 -4.25 9.13 -55.80
N LEU A 1049 -4.23 7.88 -55.33
CA LEU A 1049 -3.01 7.20 -54.87
C LEU A 1049 -1.88 7.19 -55.92
N PRO A 1050 -2.14 6.94 -57.23
CA PRO A 1050 -1.08 6.99 -58.24
C PRO A 1050 -0.41 8.36 -58.36
N GLU A 1051 -1.19 9.44 -58.28
CA GLU A 1051 -0.69 10.82 -58.35
C GLU A 1051 0.10 11.19 -57.10
N VAL A 1052 -0.35 10.71 -55.93
CA VAL A 1052 0.34 10.87 -54.65
C VAL A 1052 1.70 10.17 -54.69
N LEU A 1053 1.76 8.88 -55.05
CA LEU A 1053 3.01 8.13 -55.14
C LEU A 1053 3.98 8.74 -56.15
N GLN A 1054 3.47 9.18 -57.31
CA GLN A 1054 4.28 9.88 -58.30
C GLN A 1054 4.87 11.18 -57.75
N SER A 1055 4.08 11.96 -57.00
CA SER A 1055 4.53 13.22 -56.41
C SER A 1055 5.59 13.04 -55.31
N LEU A 1056 5.55 11.89 -54.64
CA LEU A 1056 6.49 11.48 -53.60
C LEU A 1056 7.73 10.76 -54.17
N GLY A 1057 7.77 10.47 -55.48
CA GLY A 1057 8.86 9.73 -56.10
C GLY A 1057 8.90 8.24 -55.75
N ILE A 1058 7.81 7.69 -55.20
CA ILE A 1058 7.73 6.31 -54.72
C ILE A 1058 7.38 5.37 -55.88
N ARG A 1059 8.10 4.25 -55.98
CA ARG A 1059 7.73 3.12 -56.84
C ARG A 1059 7.27 1.97 -55.96
N ALA A 1060 5.98 1.64 -56.05
CA ALA A 1060 5.37 0.57 -55.27
C ALA A 1060 4.58 -0.37 -56.19
N ASP A 1061 4.70 -1.67 -55.94
CA ASP A 1061 4.04 -2.71 -56.75
C ASP A 1061 2.59 -2.93 -56.31
N ASP A 1062 2.35 -2.99 -54.99
CA ASP A 1062 1.02 -3.14 -54.37
C ASP A 1062 0.89 -2.22 -53.13
N PRO A 1063 0.77 -0.90 -53.35
CA PRO A 1063 0.77 0.07 -52.26
C PRO A 1063 -0.51 0.02 -51.44
N SER A 1064 -0.37 -0.07 -50.12
CA SER A 1064 -1.45 0.10 -49.16
C SER A 1064 -1.42 1.50 -48.54
N VAL A 1065 -2.58 2.04 -48.16
CA VAL A 1065 -2.67 3.31 -47.42
C VAL A 1065 -3.22 3.02 -46.03
N THR A 1066 -2.50 3.46 -45.01
CA THR A 1066 -2.90 3.31 -43.61
C THR A 1066 -2.99 4.68 -42.97
N ALA A 1067 -4.18 5.03 -42.49
CA ALA A 1067 -4.39 6.26 -41.73
C ALA A 1067 -4.39 5.97 -40.24
N LEU A 1068 -3.59 6.72 -39.49
CA LEU A 1068 -3.43 6.54 -38.04
C LEU A 1068 -3.33 7.89 -37.32
N ILE A 1069 -3.73 7.89 -36.05
CA ILE A 1069 -3.62 9.04 -35.16
C ILE A 1069 -2.55 8.71 -34.12
N VAL A 1070 -1.49 9.52 -34.05
CA VAL A 1070 -0.45 9.38 -33.03
C VAL A 1070 -0.68 10.41 -31.94
N VAL A 1071 -0.69 9.95 -30.69
CA VAL A 1071 -0.87 10.77 -29.49
C VAL A 1071 0.39 10.74 -28.63
N ASP A 1072 0.62 11.80 -27.86
CA ASP A 1072 1.83 11.98 -27.05
C ASP A 1072 1.88 11.05 -25.83
N VAL A 1073 0.72 10.56 -25.41
CA VAL A 1073 0.54 9.66 -24.25
C VAL A 1073 -0.59 8.66 -24.48
N ASP A 1074 -0.62 7.59 -23.67
CA ASP A 1074 -1.69 6.61 -23.71
C ASP A 1074 -2.99 7.19 -23.15
N LEU A 1075 -3.87 7.64 -24.04
CA LEU A 1075 -5.15 8.25 -23.69
C LEU A 1075 -6.21 7.16 -23.55
N LEU A 1076 -7.02 7.23 -22.49
CA LEU A 1076 -8.18 6.34 -22.34
C LEU A 1076 -9.19 6.53 -23.49
N SER A 1077 -9.30 7.73 -24.05
CA SER A 1077 -10.12 7.98 -25.23
C SER A 1077 -9.68 7.13 -26.44
N ALA A 1078 -8.41 6.73 -26.54
CA ALA A 1078 -7.93 5.84 -27.60
C ALA A 1078 -8.55 4.44 -27.54
N ARG A 1079 -9.12 4.04 -26.39
CA ARG A 1079 -9.81 2.75 -26.20
C ARG A 1079 -11.26 2.76 -26.69
N PHE A 1080 -11.80 3.93 -27.03
CA PHE A 1080 -13.13 4.04 -27.63
C PHE A 1080 -13.10 3.66 -29.12
N SER A 1081 -14.23 3.15 -29.62
CA SER A 1081 -14.34 2.68 -31.00
C SER A 1081 -14.03 3.80 -32.01
N SER A 1082 -12.89 3.71 -32.67
CA SER A 1082 -12.48 4.60 -33.75
C SER A 1082 -12.27 3.80 -35.05
N PRO A 1083 -12.64 4.35 -36.22
CA PRO A 1083 -12.36 3.72 -37.51
C PRO A 1083 -10.87 3.76 -37.89
N TYR A 1084 -10.05 4.54 -37.19
CA TYR A 1084 -8.60 4.61 -37.34
C TYR A 1084 -7.91 4.23 -36.03
N GLN A 1085 -6.74 3.59 -36.13
CA GLN A 1085 -5.93 3.28 -34.95
C GLN A 1085 -5.42 4.58 -34.31
N ILE A 1086 -5.56 4.66 -32.99
CA ILE A 1086 -5.02 5.73 -32.16
C ILE A 1086 -3.93 5.11 -31.30
N ILE A 1087 -2.68 5.54 -31.47
CA ILE A 1087 -1.52 4.91 -30.84
C ILE A 1087 -0.65 5.93 -30.09
N PRO A 1088 -0.15 5.59 -28.90
CA PRO A 1088 0.88 6.39 -28.24
C PRO A 1088 2.19 6.34 -29.03
N VAL A 1089 2.89 7.46 -29.12
CA VAL A 1089 4.19 7.53 -29.84
C VAL A 1089 5.21 6.50 -29.33
N ALA A 1090 5.16 6.14 -28.04
CA ALA A 1090 6.04 5.13 -27.45
C ALA A 1090 5.87 3.72 -28.05
N LYS A 1091 4.67 3.41 -28.57
CA LYS A 1091 4.34 2.11 -29.20
C LYS A 1091 4.45 2.14 -30.72
N LEU A 1092 4.92 3.25 -31.30
CA LEU A 1092 5.00 3.41 -32.74
C LEU A 1092 5.99 2.41 -33.38
N ASN A 1093 7.12 2.15 -32.72
CA ASN A 1093 8.14 1.21 -33.18
C ASN A 1093 7.59 -0.23 -33.30
N GLU A 1094 6.89 -0.71 -32.26
CA GLU A 1094 6.26 -2.04 -32.27
C GLU A 1094 5.28 -2.21 -33.43
N LEU A 1095 4.54 -1.15 -33.79
CA LEU A 1095 3.57 -1.21 -34.88
C LEU A 1095 4.25 -1.30 -36.26
N ILE A 1096 5.33 -0.55 -36.46
CA ILE A 1096 6.07 -0.55 -37.73
C ILE A 1096 6.81 -1.89 -37.90
N ASP A 1097 7.43 -2.41 -36.84
CA ASP A 1097 8.14 -3.70 -36.85
C ASP A 1097 7.20 -4.88 -37.16
N ASN A 1098 6.02 -4.91 -36.52
CA ASN A 1098 5.02 -5.95 -36.76
C ASN A 1098 4.46 -5.93 -38.19
N ALA A 1099 4.33 -4.75 -38.80
CA ALA A 1099 3.90 -4.60 -40.19
C ALA A 1099 4.94 -5.16 -41.19
N GLY A 1100 6.23 -5.08 -40.87
CA GLY A 1100 7.31 -5.72 -41.63
C GLY A 1100 7.30 -7.24 -41.54
N ALA A 1101 7.05 -7.79 -40.34
CA ALA A 1101 7.08 -9.24 -40.08
C ALA A 1101 5.91 -10.01 -40.74
N GLN A 1102 4.70 -9.45 -40.76
CA GLN A 1102 3.52 -10.12 -41.34
C GLN A 1102 3.62 -10.32 -42.87
N ASN A 1103 4.23 -9.38 -43.60
CA ASN A 1103 4.43 -9.52 -45.05
C ASN A 1103 5.64 -10.41 -45.42
N GLY A 1104 6.65 -10.52 -44.53
CA GLY A 1104 7.75 -11.47 -44.69
C GLY A 1104 7.29 -12.95 -44.63
N SER A 1105 6.33 -13.25 -43.74
CA SER A 1105 5.75 -14.59 -43.61
C SER A 1105 4.94 -15.02 -44.85
N LEU A 1106 4.15 -14.11 -45.44
CA LEU A 1106 3.36 -14.38 -46.65
C LEU A 1106 4.22 -14.61 -47.90
N ARG A 1107 5.40 -13.97 -48.00
CA ARG A 1107 6.34 -14.22 -49.11
C ARG A 1107 7.12 -15.52 -48.96
N SER A 1108 7.29 -16.04 -47.73
CA SER A 1108 7.89 -17.36 -47.50
C SER A 1108 6.92 -18.52 -47.82
N ALA A 1109 5.61 -18.31 -47.73
CA ALA A 1109 4.58 -19.32 -48.02
C ALA A 1109 4.24 -19.45 -49.53
N GLN A 1110 4.64 -18.49 -50.38
CA GLN A 1110 4.52 -18.59 -51.84
C GLN A 1110 5.84 -19.03 -52.52
N GLY A 1111 6.87 -19.35 -51.73
CA GLY A 1111 8.16 -19.85 -52.16
C GLY A 1111 8.43 -21.32 -51.80
N LEU A 1112 7.39 -22.15 -51.76
CA LEU A 1112 7.47 -23.63 -51.69
C LEU A 1112 6.50 -24.28 -52.67
#